data_AF-A0A920LNS2-F1
#
_entry.id   AF-A0A920LNS2-F1
#
_cell.length_a   1.000
_cell.length_b   1.000
_cell.length_c   1.000
_cell.angle_alpha   90.00
_cell.angle_beta   90.00
_cell.angle_gamma   90.00
#
_symmetry.space_group_name_H-M   'P 1'
#
loop_
_entity.id
_entity.type
_entity.pdbx_description
1 polymer ?
#
loop_
_entity_poly.entity_id
_entity_poly.type
_entity_poly.pdbx_seq_one_letter_code
_entity_poly.pdbx_strand_id
1 'polypeptide(L)'
;MVFSDQALDFLADDDPEIYHLLIPHLESWKNMRLNLPAGQVTLDGVGFSAIGRLQLLEILEARAADLGVRVEHGREVSDPKGLDADLIVGADGLNSLVRRQDEAAFGTTSEHFTNHFAWFGTDRAFDMLTQTFIETDCGPMNAHHYRYAADRSTFIVECGPDTWRAHGFDSMTEAQSAALCEVLFEKVLDGARLITNRSEWRVFPRLWCDNWASGNRVLIGDAAHSSHFSIGSGTRLAMEDAIALVRALGAHESIPAALAAYKSARQPIARKIIDAANTSARWYDDFGAHMKSPPLDFAYGYLTRSGRMDAVRARSVAPGFMAEYDAAVLASTADPVDEVTETSKAVGFLRSDHANCSAILWDNLERNPDKLAVVGPAGSLTYAQLVASAAQWGNAFMRFGLRRGDRIPFFLDDTPAYPAAFFGAVRAGLVPVLLNTQTNAETLAYFLADTEARLVLCEADLRVAFPDDIVAASGVEKIVIVNGGAETSGQISDEEFLQGMPTDLDCADTSAGDMAFWMYSSGTTGRPKGIVHLHHDMAYTQHSYGRHVLGVRADDVCLSIPKIYFAYGFGNSLTFPFSVGGTTVLLPGRPKPAAIFEAINTWRPTIFFGLPTLYTALCNAPEAANNNLSSIRLSISAAETLSRDIYDSWKAIAGHGPTEGLGSTEMLHIYLSNTPDDHRIGAAGAPVPGYDIRLERPDGNEAAPGEEGVMLVRGDSSTPCYWRRPDKTAETMRGGWIYTGDRFVERDGYFYFQGRADDLVKVSGQWVWPLEIERCLNEHEDVKECAVIAHQLADQRMTLRAVVVLRQGGAGDAIKTRELQDYVRTVLMPFKYPRLVEYVTELPKTGTGKIDRQALGAAPDQQTD
;
A
#
# COMPACT_ATOMS: atom_id res chain seq x y z
N MET A 1 -34.80 3.32 -11.22
CA MET A 1 -33.51 3.68 -11.84
C MET A 1 -32.82 4.68 -10.93
N VAL A 2 -31.50 4.61 -10.80
CA VAL A 2 -30.70 5.53 -9.97
C VAL A 2 -29.50 6.06 -10.76
N PHE A 3 -29.19 7.33 -10.57
CA PHE A 3 -28.14 8.11 -11.23
C PHE A 3 -27.41 8.92 -10.16
N SER A 4 -26.08 9.00 -10.15
CA SER A 4 -25.39 9.93 -9.22
C SER A 4 -25.90 11.38 -9.37
N ASP A 5 -25.72 12.24 -8.37
CA ASP A 5 -26.37 13.58 -8.28
C ASP A 5 -26.13 14.48 -9.50
N GLN A 6 -25.06 14.20 -10.26
CA GLN A 6 -24.64 14.91 -11.48
C GLN A 6 -24.71 14.03 -12.74
N ALA A 7 -25.23 12.81 -12.64
CA ALA A 7 -25.17 11.85 -13.73
C ALA A 7 -26.07 12.23 -14.92
N LEU A 8 -27.02 13.16 -14.79
CA LEU A 8 -27.83 13.65 -15.89
C LEU A 8 -27.42 15.04 -16.37
N ASP A 9 -26.39 15.66 -15.79
CA ASP A 9 -25.95 17.02 -16.18
C ASP A 9 -25.48 17.06 -17.64
N PHE A 10 -24.95 15.96 -18.17
CA PHE A 10 -24.59 15.85 -19.58
C PHE A 10 -25.80 16.05 -20.53
N LEU A 11 -27.02 15.70 -20.08
CA LEU A 11 -28.23 15.94 -20.86
C LEU A 11 -28.58 17.43 -20.92
N ALA A 12 -28.21 18.23 -19.93
CA ALA A 12 -28.55 19.66 -19.94
C ALA A 12 -27.92 20.38 -21.15
N ASP A 13 -26.71 19.96 -21.54
CA ASP A 13 -25.99 20.51 -22.70
C ASP A 13 -26.38 19.79 -24.01
N ASP A 14 -26.57 18.46 -23.96
CA ASP A 14 -26.71 17.63 -25.15
C ASP A 14 -28.16 17.38 -25.60
N ASP A 15 -29.10 17.35 -24.65
CA ASP A 15 -30.55 17.18 -24.85
C ASP A 15 -31.36 17.89 -23.74
N PRO A 16 -31.41 19.24 -23.76
CA PRO A 16 -32.07 20.02 -22.71
C PRO A 16 -33.57 19.72 -22.59
N GLU A 17 -34.21 19.25 -23.66
CA GLU A 17 -35.63 18.93 -23.67
C GLU A 17 -35.91 17.69 -22.84
N ILE A 18 -35.17 16.59 -23.05
CA ILE A 18 -35.29 15.39 -22.20
C ILE A 18 -34.87 15.72 -20.77
N TYR A 19 -33.81 16.51 -20.57
CA TYR A 19 -33.41 16.94 -19.23
C TYR A 19 -34.56 17.62 -18.49
N HIS A 20 -35.21 18.63 -19.08
CA HIS A 20 -36.32 19.34 -18.46
C HIS A 20 -37.56 18.47 -18.24
N LEU A 21 -37.78 17.46 -19.08
CA LEU A 21 -38.87 16.49 -18.90
C LEU A 21 -38.61 15.54 -17.72
N LEU A 22 -37.35 15.19 -17.45
CA LEU A 22 -37.01 14.20 -16.40
C LEU A 22 -36.89 14.83 -15.01
N ILE A 23 -36.30 16.02 -14.89
CA ILE A 23 -35.99 16.66 -13.60
C ILE A 23 -37.18 16.68 -12.61
N PRO A 24 -38.41 17.06 -13.01
CA PRO A 24 -39.55 17.14 -12.07
C PRO A 24 -39.96 15.80 -11.45
N HIS A 25 -39.52 14.68 -12.03
CA HIS A 25 -39.89 13.32 -11.62
C HIS A 25 -38.78 12.59 -10.88
N LEU A 26 -37.63 13.24 -10.63
CA LEU A 26 -36.53 12.66 -9.89
C LEU A 26 -36.68 12.86 -8.38
N GLU A 27 -36.46 11.78 -7.64
CA GLU A 27 -36.19 11.82 -6.20
C GLU A 27 -34.69 11.96 -5.98
N SER A 28 -34.26 13.08 -5.41
CA SER A 28 -32.82 13.38 -5.23
C SER A 28 -32.44 13.50 -3.75
N TRP A 29 -31.20 13.11 -3.45
CA TRP A 29 -30.63 13.15 -2.11
C TRP A 29 -29.13 13.44 -2.22
N LYS A 30 -28.61 14.23 -1.29
CA LYS A 30 -27.21 14.73 -1.32
C LYS A 30 -26.21 13.82 -0.62
N ASN A 31 -26.70 12.90 0.21
CA ASN A 31 -25.88 12.05 1.07
C ASN A 31 -26.22 10.59 0.80
N MET A 32 -25.28 9.74 1.19
CA MET A 32 -25.43 8.29 1.19
C MET A 32 -25.16 7.75 2.59
N ARG A 33 -25.79 6.62 2.93
CA ARG A 33 -25.60 5.96 4.22
C ARG A 33 -25.07 4.53 4.04
N LEU A 34 -24.17 4.15 4.94
CA LEU A 34 -23.68 2.78 5.11
C LEU A 34 -24.06 2.31 6.51
N ASN A 35 -24.91 1.30 6.58
CA ASN A 35 -25.28 0.63 7.83
C ASN A 35 -24.49 -0.68 7.93
N LEU A 36 -23.69 -0.80 8.99
CA LEU A 36 -22.92 -1.98 9.34
C LEU A 36 -23.43 -2.55 10.68
N PRO A 37 -23.15 -3.84 10.98
CA PRO A 37 -23.46 -4.39 12.30
C PRO A 37 -22.81 -3.60 13.45
N ALA A 38 -21.61 -3.05 13.22
CA ALA A 38 -20.83 -2.30 14.20
C ALA A 38 -21.19 -0.80 14.29
N GLY A 39 -22.00 -0.26 13.39
CA GLY A 39 -22.33 1.16 13.39
C GLY A 39 -22.84 1.68 12.05
N GLN A 40 -23.15 2.97 11.99
CA GLN A 40 -23.64 3.65 10.80
C GLN A 40 -22.69 4.78 10.43
N VAL A 41 -22.39 4.92 9.15
CA VAL A 41 -21.59 6.04 8.60
C VAL A 41 -22.39 6.75 7.51
N THR A 42 -22.35 8.08 7.53
CA THR A 42 -22.95 8.90 6.47
C THR A 42 -21.83 9.49 5.62
N LEU A 43 -21.91 9.28 4.31
CA LEU A 43 -21.05 9.91 3.32
C LEU A 43 -21.75 11.18 2.82
N ASP A 44 -21.35 12.34 3.34
CA ASP A 44 -21.88 13.63 2.90
C ASP A 44 -21.45 13.94 1.46
N GLY A 45 -22.29 14.66 0.71
CA GLY A 45 -21.99 15.08 -0.66
C GLY A 45 -21.95 13.95 -1.72
N VAL A 46 -22.05 12.68 -1.30
CA VAL A 46 -22.23 11.54 -2.19
C VAL A 46 -23.72 11.39 -2.51
N GLY A 47 -24.22 12.26 -3.39
CA GLY A 47 -25.64 12.31 -3.75
C GLY A 47 -26.02 11.41 -4.92
N PHE A 48 -27.30 11.05 -4.99
CA PHE A 48 -27.90 10.45 -6.17
C PHE A 48 -29.36 10.87 -6.36
N SER A 49 -29.87 10.59 -7.55
CA SER A 49 -31.23 10.84 -8.02
C SER A 49 -31.85 9.55 -8.57
N ALA A 50 -33.13 9.36 -8.36
CA ALA A 50 -33.84 8.15 -8.81
C ALA A 50 -35.21 8.46 -9.42
N ILE A 51 -35.63 7.62 -10.37
CA ILE A 51 -36.94 7.67 -11.02
C ILE A 51 -37.48 6.26 -11.23
N GLY A 52 -38.81 6.10 -11.16
CA GLY A 52 -39.48 4.87 -11.54
C GLY A 52 -39.18 4.48 -13.00
N ARG A 53 -38.86 3.22 -13.26
CA ARG A 53 -38.53 2.76 -14.63
C ARG A 53 -39.69 2.98 -15.60
N LEU A 54 -40.93 2.68 -15.16
CA LEU A 54 -42.12 2.89 -15.99
C LEU A 54 -42.29 4.36 -16.34
N GLN A 55 -42.23 5.24 -15.35
CA GLN A 55 -42.31 6.70 -15.53
C GLN A 55 -41.26 7.21 -16.53
N LEU A 56 -40.02 6.75 -16.41
CA LEU A 56 -38.95 7.11 -17.35
C LEU A 56 -39.27 6.68 -18.78
N LEU A 57 -39.74 5.44 -18.97
CA LEU A 57 -40.09 4.92 -20.29
C LEU A 57 -41.27 5.67 -20.90
N GLU A 58 -42.32 5.97 -20.13
CA GLU A 58 -43.49 6.72 -20.59
C GLU A 58 -43.10 8.13 -21.07
N ILE A 59 -42.21 8.82 -20.35
CA ILE A 59 -41.70 10.14 -20.76
C ILE A 59 -40.91 10.05 -22.07
N LEU A 60 -40.02 9.06 -22.20
CA LEU A 60 -39.21 8.88 -23.39
C LEU A 60 -40.04 8.43 -24.61
N GLU A 61 -41.04 7.57 -24.40
CA GLU A 61 -41.96 7.14 -25.45
C GLU A 61 -42.85 8.30 -25.94
N ALA A 62 -43.38 9.12 -25.02
CA ALA A 62 -44.11 10.32 -25.38
C ALA A 62 -43.23 11.29 -26.19
N ARG A 63 -41.98 11.49 -25.77
CA ARG A 63 -41.04 12.33 -26.51
C ARG A 63 -40.73 11.79 -27.90
N ALA A 64 -40.56 10.47 -28.03
CA ALA A 64 -40.34 9.82 -29.32
C ALA A 64 -41.55 10.02 -30.25
N ALA A 65 -42.77 9.88 -29.73
CA ALA A 65 -43.99 10.11 -30.49
C ALA A 65 -44.12 11.57 -30.97
N ASP A 66 -43.78 12.55 -30.12
CA ASP A 66 -43.77 13.98 -30.48
C ASP A 66 -42.78 14.31 -31.60
N LEU A 67 -41.68 13.55 -31.68
CA LEU A 67 -40.69 13.64 -32.76
C LEU A 67 -41.09 12.86 -34.02
N GLY A 68 -42.27 12.25 -34.05
CA GLY A 68 -42.78 11.47 -35.18
C GLY A 68 -42.21 10.06 -35.28
N VAL A 69 -41.60 9.53 -34.23
CA VAL A 69 -41.10 8.15 -34.19
C VAL A 69 -42.29 7.18 -34.10
N ARG A 70 -42.35 6.23 -35.03
CA ARG A 70 -43.35 5.15 -35.00
C ARG A 70 -42.90 4.05 -34.04
N VAL A 71 -43.50 4.02 -32.86
CA VAL A 71 -43.28 2.96 -31.87
C VAL A 71 -44.23 1.78 -32.15
N GLU A 72 -43.69 0.58 -32.33
CA GLU A 72 -44.47 -0.66 -32.53
C GLU A 72 -44.24 -1.62 -31.36
N HIS A 73 -45.31 -1.93 -30.62
CA HIS A 73 -45.26 -2.96 -29.56
C HIS A 73 -45.79 -4.30 -30.06
N GLY A 74 -45.34 -5.40 -29.44
CA GLY A 74 -45.86 -6.75 -29.72
C GLY A 74 -45.44 -7.35 -31.06
N ARG A 75 -44.59 -6.67 -31.83
CA ARG A 75 -43.97 -7.20 -33.05
C ARG A 75 -42.67 -7.93 -32.70
N GLU A 76 -42.70 -9.25 -32.77
CA GLU A 76 -41.50 -10.06 -32.59
C GLU A 76 -40.57 -9.91 -33.81
N VAL A 77 -39.30 -9.57 -33.57
CA VAL A 77 -38.24 -9.57 -34.58
C VAL A 77 -37.39 -10.80 -34.32
N SER A 78 -37.41 -11.77 -35.25
CA SER A 78 -36.61 -12.99 -35.17
C SER A 78 -35.34 -12.94 -36.04
N ASP A 79 -35.34 -12.09 -37.07
CA ASP A 79 -34.18 -11.86 -37.92
C ASP A 79 -33.97 -10.36 -38.25
N PRO A 80 -33.13 -9.66 -37.47
CA PRO A 80 -32.72 -8.30 -37.77
C PRO A 80 -32.12 -8.10 -39.15
N LYS A 81 -31.45 -9.10 -39.75
CA LYS A 81 -30.87 -8.97 -41.11
C LYS A 81 -31.93 -8.81 -42.19
N GLY A 82 -33.15 -9.27 -41.94
CA GLY A 82 -34.29 -9.16 -42.85
C GLY A 82 -35.05 -7.83 -42.77
N LEU A 83 -34.63 -6.89 -41.91
CA LEU A 83 -35.26 -5.58 -41.80
C LEU A 83 -34.80 -4.66 -42.94
N ASP A 84 -35.75 -4.11 -43.67
CA ASP A 84 -35.52 -3.09 -44.70
C ASP A 84 -35.31 -1.72 -44.04
N ALA A 85 -34.05 -1.41 -43.71
CA ALA A 85 -33.66 -0.18 -43.02
C ALA A 85 -32.25 0.28 -43.41
N ASP A 86 -32.05 1.60 -43.49
CA ASP A 86 -30.73 2.21 -43.74
C ASP A 86 -29.75 1.95 -42.58
N LEU A 87 -30.25 1.92 -41.34
CA LEU A 87 -29.49 1.66 -40.11
C LEU A 87 -30.33 0.85 -39.13
N ILE A 88 -29.71 -0.15 -38.50
CA ILE A 88 -30.31 -0.96 -37.44
C ILE A 88 -29.55 -0.73 -36.15
N VAL A 89 -30.23 -0.26 -35.10
CA VAL A 89 -29.64 0.00 -33.78
C VAL A 89 -30.09 -1.09 -32.80
N GLY A 90 -29.14 -1.89 -32.32
CA GLY A 90 -29.33 -2.83 -31.22
C GLY A 90 -29.28 -2.10 -29.88
N ALA A 91 -30.46 -1.82 -29.32
CA ALA A 91 -30.65 -1.21 -28.00
C ALA A 91 -31.46 -2.13 -27.05
N ASP A 92 -31.43 -3.43 -27.33
CA ASP A 92 -32.25 -4.50 -26.72
C ASP A 92 -31.54 -5.22 -25.56
N GLY A 93 -30.51 -4.57 -25.02
CA GLY A 93 -29.81 -4.94 -23.79
C GLY A 93 -29.00 -6.24 -23.87
N LEU A 94 -28.80 -6.88 -22.73
CA LEU A 94 -27.93 -8.05 -22.61
C LEU A 94 -28.30 -9.16 -23.59
N ASN A 95 -29.57 -9.34 -23.91
CA ASN A 95 -30.03 -10.38 -24.82
C ASN A 95 -30.10 -9.90 -26.28
N SER A 96 -29.28 -8.92 -26.67
CA SER A 96 -29.35 -8.31 -27.99
C SER A 96 -29.36 -9.32 -29.12
N LEU A 97 -30.42 -9.30 -29.94
CA LEU A 97 -30.55 -10.16 -31.10
C LEU A 97 -29.61 -9.70 -32.21
N VAL A 98 -29.42 -8.39 -32.37
CA VAL A 98 -28.48 -7.79 -33.33
C VAL A 98 -27.07 -8.30 -33.07
N ARG A 99 -26.64 -8.31 -31.80
CA ARG A 99 -25.32 -8.84 -31.41
C ARG A 99 -25.23 -10.36 -31.61
N ARG A 100 -26.20 -11.12 -31.09
CA ARG A 100 -26.17 -12.60 -31.09
C ARG A 100 -26.14 -13.22 -32.49
N GLN A 101 -26.67 -12.52 -33.49
CA GLN A 101 -26.63 -12.99 -34.89
C GLN A 101 -25.26 -12.87 -35.57
N ASP A 102 -24.31 -12.15 -34.97
CA ASP A 102 -22.99 -11.89 -35.55
C ASP A 102 -21.93 -11.63 -34.47
N GLU A 103 -21.90 -12.48 -33.44
CA GLU A 103 -21.02 -12.28 -32.27
C GLU A 103 -19.54 -12.16 -32.63
N ALA A 104 -19.12 -12.88 -33.68
CA ALA A 104 -17.77 -12.84 -34.22
C ALA A 104 -17.43 -11.46 -34.80
N ALA A 105 -18.33 -10.83 -35.57
CA ALA A 105 -18.08 -9.49 -36.10
C ALA A 105 -18.01 -8.44 -35.00
N PHE A 106 -18.82 -8.60 -33.93
CA PHE A 106 -18.82 -7.68 -32.79
C PHE A 106 -17.68 -7.95 -31.79
N GLY A 107 -16.96 -9.08 -31.90
CA GLY A 107 -15.90 -9.44 -30.93
C GLY A 107 -16.46 -9.53 -29.52
N THR A 108 -17.53 -10.29 -29.35
CA THR A 108 -18.28 -10.35 -28.08
C THR A 108 -17.59 -11.24 -27.06
N THR A 109 -17.40 -10.71 -25.85
CA THR A 109 -16.98 -11.45 -24.65
C THR A 109 -18.04 -11.29 -23.56
N SER A 110 -18.34 -12.38 -22.85
CA SER A 110 -19.35 -12.38 -21.80
C SER A 110 -18.90 -13.30 -20.65
N GLU A 111 -18.67 -12.70 -19.48
CA GLU A 111 -18.35 -13.39 -18.23
C GLU A 111 -19.44 -13.11 -17.18
N HIS A 112 -19.31 -13.65 -15.96
CA HIS A 112 -20.22 -13.34 -14.85
C HIS A 112 -19.40 -13.03 -13.59
N PHE A 113 -19.94 -12.19 -12.71
CA PHE A 113 -19.44 -12.04 -11.33
C PHE A 113 -19.84 -13.26 -10.48
N THR A 114 -19.62 -13.22 -9.17
CA THR A 114 -19.93 -14.38 -8.30
C THR A 114 -21.13 -14.13 -7.38
N ASN A 115 -21.36 -12.89 -6.97
CA ASN A 115 -22.50 -12.54 -6.15
C ASN A 115 -23.84 -12.76 -6.84
N HIS A 116 -24.80 -13.20 -6.03
CA HIS A 116 -26.20 -13.35 -6.39
C HIS A 116 -26.97 -12.15 -5.87
N PHE A 117 -27.82 -11.55 -6.71
CA PHE A 117 -28.69 -10.45 -6.32
C PHE A 117 -30.13 -10.65 -6.79
N ALA A 118 -31.08 -10.09 -6.04
CA ALA A 118 -32.50 -10.06 -6.39
C ALA A 118 -33.07 -8.65 -6.18
N TRP A 119 -33.92 -8.20 -7.10
CA TRP A 119 -34.47 -6.85 -7.09
C TRP A 119 -35.93 -6.86 -6.63
N PHE A 120 -36.22 -6.20 -5.52
CA PHE A 120 -37.56 -6.04 -4.98
C PHE A 120 -37.98 -4.56 -4.98
N GLY A 121 -39.28 -4.31 -4.91
CA GLY A 121 -39.84 -3.02 -4.50
C GLY A 121 -40.27 -3.05 -3.03
N THR A 122 -40.59 -1.90 -2.46
CA THR A 122 -41.30 -1.80 -1.18
C THR A 122 -42.06 -0.49 -1.08
N ASP A 123 -43.15 -0.49 -0.31
CA ASP A 123 -43.97 0.70 -0.03
C ASP A 123 -43.38 1.59 1.07
N ARG A 124 -42.24 1.19 1.65
CA ARG A 124 -41.47 2.03 2.56
C ARG A 124 -40.66 3.06 1.78
N ALA A 125 -40.86 4.34 2.08
CA ALA A 125 -39.98 5.40 1.60
C ALA A 125 -38.69 5.45 2.44
N PHE A 126 -37.54 5.46 1.78
CA PHE A 126 -36.24 5.74 2.41
C PHE A 126 -35.83 7.21 2.20
N ASP A 127 -35.15 7.80 3.18
CA ASP A 127 -34.75 9.21 3.20
C ASP A 127 -33.60 9.52 2.24
N MET A 128 -32.74 8.53 2.00
CA MET A 128 -31.59 8.59 1.10
C MET A 128 -31.20 7.19 0.64
N LEU A 129 -30.29 7.10 -0.32
CA LEU A 129 -29.68 5.81 -0.66
C LEU A 129 -28.85 5.29 0.49
N THR A 130 -29.13 4.05 0.83
CA THR A 130 -28.49 3.35 1.93
C THR A 130 -28.06 1.95 1.48
N GLN A 131 -26.81 1.59 1.78
CA GLN A 131 -26.38 0.20 1.81
C GLN A 131 -26.51 -0.31 3.23
N THR A 132 -27.16 -1.45 3.42
CA THR A 132 -27.24 -2.11 4.73
C THR A 132 -26.63 -3.49 4.67
N PHE A 133 -25.53 -3.65 5.37
CA PHE A 133 -24.80 -4.89 5.53
C PHE A 133 -25.21 -5.56 6.84
N ILE A 134 -25.51 -6.85 6.76
CA ILE A 134 -25.89 -7.68 7.91
C ILE A 134 -25.07 -8.95 7.92
N GLU A 135 -24.78 -9.45 9.12
CA GLU A 135 -24.27 -10.80 9.32
C GLU A 135 -25.46 -11.72 9.62
N THR A 136 -25.52 -12.88 8.95
CA THR A 136 -26.54 -13.90 9.21
C THR A 136 -25.87 -15.20 9.62
N ASP A 137 -26.63 -16.16 10.15
CA ASP A 137 -26.10 -17.49 10.49
C ASP A 137 -25.54 -18.25 9.27
N CYS A 138 -25.87 -17.82 8.05
CA CYS A 138 -25.38 -18.40 6.79
C CYS A 138 -24.32 -17.53 6.09
N GLY A 139 -23.87 -16.45 6.73
CA GLY A 139 -22.87 -15.52 6.20
C GLY A 139 -23.41 -14.12 5.89
N PRO A 140 -22.56 -13.27 5.31
CA PRO A 140 -22.83 -11.85 5.16
C PRO A 140 -23.78 -11.55 3.99
N MET A 141 -24.66 -10.57 4.17
CA MET A 141 -25.61 -10.10 3.14
C MET A 141 -25.65 -8.58 3.09
N ASN A 142 -26.00 -8.03 1.92
CA ASN A 142 -26.18 -6.60 1.70
C ASN A 142 -27.56 -6.29 1.11
N ALA A 143 -28.15 -5.18 1.51
CA ALA A 143 -29.31 -4.59 0.86
C ALA A 143 -29.03 -3.16 0.40
N HIS A 144 -29.28 -2.90 -0.88
CA HIS A 144 -29.26 -1.58 -1.49
C HIS A 144 -30.67 -1.04 -1.63
N HIS A 145 -30.97 0.06 -0.93
CA HIS A 145 -32.31 0.63 -0.93
C HIS A 145 -32.34 2.14 -1.03
N TYR A 146 -33.34 2.65 -1.75
CA TYR A 146 -33.55 4.07 -2.03
C TYR A 146 -34.96 4.29 -2.58
N ARG A 147 -35.55 5.46 -2.29
CA ARG A 147 -36.83 5.86 -2.88
C ARG A 147 -36.67 6.31 -4.33
N TYR A 148 -37.65 6.00 -5.17
CA TYR A 148 -37.74 6.50 -6.56
C TYR A 148 -39.08 7.19 -6.87
N ALA A 149 -40.00 7.16 -5.90
CA ALA A 149 -41.23 7.95 -5.84
C ALA A 149 -41.57 8.19 -4.36
N ALA A 150 -42.50 9.11 -4.09
CA ALA A 150 -42.88 9.50 -2.73
C ALA A 150 -43.31 8.32 -1.82
N ASP A 151 -43.92 7.28 -2.39
CA ASP A 151 -44.46 6.12 -1.68
C ASP A 151 -43.85 4.78 -2.14
N ARG A 152 -42.76 4.81 -2.91
CA ARG A 152 -42.13 3.59 -3.43
C ARG A 152 -40.61 3.65 -3.41
N SER A 153 -40.02 2.52 -3.02
CA SER A 153 -38.58 2.33 -3.00
C SER A 153 -38.13 1.07 -3.71
N THR A 154 -36.88 1.11 -4.15
CA THR A 154 -36.10 -0.05 -4.56
C THR A 154 -35.51 -0.72 -3.33
N PHE A 155 -35.48 -2.06 -3.34
CA PHE A 155 -34.77 -2.87 -2.34
C PHE A 155 -34.06 -4.04 -3.06
N ILE A 156 -32.75 -3.95 -3.25
CA ILE A 156 -31.94 -4.97 -3.93
C ILE A 156 -31.17 -5.73 -2.86
N VAL A 157 -31.34 -7.05 -2.80
CA VAL A 157 -30.59 -7.91 -1.88
C VAL A 157 -29.47 -8.58 -2.64
N GLU A 158 -28.28 -8.67 -2.04
CA GLU A 158 -27.08 -9.25 -2.62
C GLU A 158 -26.31 -10.10 -1.58
N CYS A 159 -25.80 -11.27 -2.00
CA CYS A 159 -24.95 -12.12 -1.17
C CYS A 159 -24.02 -13.02 -2.00
N GLY A 160 -22.98 -13.55 -1.36
CA GLY A 160 -22.06 -14.50 -1.99
C GLY A 160 -22.72 -15.86 -2.30
N PRO A 161 -22.13 -16.66 -3.21
CA PRO A 161 -22.72 -17.92 -3.65
C PRO A 161 -22.91 -18.94 -2.53
N ASP A 162 -22.02 -18.97 -1.53
CA ASP A 162 -22.11 -19.90 -0.41
C ASP A 162 -23.25 -19.53 0.55
N THR A 163 -23.39 -18.23 0.85
CA THR A 163 -24.50 -17.68 1.64
C THR A 163 -25.84 -17.89 0.93
N TRP A 164 -25.87 -17.68 -0.39
CA TRP A 164 -27.05 -17.89 -1.22
C TRP A 164 -27.55 -19.35 -1.17
N ARG A 165 -26.64 -20.32 -1.32
CA ARG A 165 -26.96 -21.76 -1.20
C ARG A 165 -27.34 -22.16 0.22
N ALA A 166 -26.65 -21.64 1.22
CA ALA A 166 -26.91 -21.98 2.62
C ALA A 166 -28.31 -21.56 3.08
N HIS A 167 -28.82 -20.43 2.58
CA HIS A 167 -30.23 -20.01 2.77
C HIS A 167 -31.23 -20.79 1.90
N GLY A 168 -30.77 -21.55 0.91
CA GLY A 168 -31.62 -22.35 0.02
C GLY A 168 -32.36 -21.56 -1.05
N PHE A 169 -31.90 -20.36 -1.39
CA PHE A 169 -32.54 -19.47 -2.36
C PHE A 169 -32.62 -20.06 -3.79
N ASP A 170 -31.77 -21.03 -4.12
CA ASP A 170 -31.74 -21.77 -5.39
C ASP A 170 -33.01 -22.61 -5.63
N SER A 171 -33.70 -22.97 -4.56
CA SER A 171 -34.91 -23.78 -4.58
C SER A 171 -36.20 -22.99 -4.29
N MET A 172 -36.09 -21.69 -3.99
CA MET A 172 -37.21 -20.85 -3.58
C MET A 172 -37.90 -20.17 -4.76
N THR A 173 -39.22 -20.02 -4.65
CA THR A 173 -39.99 -19.09 -5.50
C THR A 173 -39.67 -17.63 -5.15
N GLU A 174 -40.03 -16.68 -6.03
CA GLU A 174 -39.88 -15.24 -5.76
C GLU A 174 -40.56 -14.83 -4.44
N ALA A 175 -41.76 -15.34 -4.18
CA ALA A 175 -42.52 -15.02 -2.97
C ALA A 175 -41.87 -15.59 -1.68
N GLN A 176 -41.32 -16.79 -1.76
CA GLN A 176 -40.57 -17.39 -0.63
C GLN A 176 -39.28 -16.63 -0.36
N SER A 177 -38.54 -16.26 -1.42
CA SER A 177 -37.33 -15.45 -1.30
C SER A 177 -37.62 -14.08 -0.68
N ALA A 178 -38.69 -13.41 -1.14
CA ALA A 178 -39.13 -12.14 -0.58
C ALA A 178 -39.47 -12.26 0.90
N ALA A 179 -40.26 -13.27 1.29
CA ALA A 179 -40.63 -13.48 2.69
C ALA A 179 -39.43 -13.76 3.61
N LEU A 180 -38.41 -14.50 3.13
CA LEU A 180 -37.19 -14.71 3.88
C LEU A 180 -36.38 -13.40 4.01
N CYS A 181 -36.22 -12.66 2.91
CA CYS A 181 -35.54 -11.36 2.93
C CYS A 181 -36.24 -10.35 3.86
N GLU A 182 -37.57 -10.37 3.96
CA GLU A 182 -38.33 -9.55 4.92
C GLU A 182 -37.93 -9.84 6.37
N VAL A 183 -37.71 -11.11 6.72
CA VAL A 183 -37.25 -11.52 8.05
C VAL A 183 -35.79 -11.12 8.28
N LEU A 184 -34.91 -11.39 7.33
CA LEU A 184 -33.48 -11.09 7.44
C LEU A 184 -33.22 -9.58 7.57
N PHE A 185 -34.02 -8.76 6.89
CA PHE A 185 -33.91 -7.29 6.89
C PHE A 185 -35.05 -6.61 7.69
N GLU A 186 -35.67 -7.30 8.66
CA GLU A 186 -36.83 -6.78 9.41
C GLU A 186 -36.58 -5.39 10.00
N LYS A 187 -35.41 -5.15 10.59
CA LYS A 187 -35.02 -3.85 11.16
C LYS A 187 -34.97 -2.73 10.11
N VAL A 188 -34.59 -3.07 8.87
CA VAL A 188 -34.47 -2.13 7.75
C VAL A 188 -35.82 -1.88 7.09
N LEU A 189 -36.72 -2.86 7.11
CA LEU A 189 -38.04 -2.77 6.51
C LEU A 189 -39.10 -2.22 7.47
N ASP A 190 -38.92 -2.37 8.80
CA ASP A 190 -39.84 -1.90 9.85
C ASP A 190 -41.29 -2.31 9.56
N GLY A 191 -41.47 -3.62 9.29
CA GLY A 191 -42.76 -4.22 8.98
C GLY A 191 -43.27 -4.01 7.54
N ALA A 192 -42.56 -3.26 6.68
CA ALA A 192 -42.91 -3.13 5.28
C ALA A 192 -42.67 -4.45 4.50
N ARG A 193 -43.54 -4.72 3.52
CA ARG A 193 -43.44 -5.89 2.63
C ARG A 193 -42.56 -5.62 1.42
N LEU A 194 -41.95 -6.67 0.89
CA LEU A 194 -41.25 -6.67 -0.39
C LEU A 194 -42.22 -7.00 -1.53
N ILE A 195 -42.10 -6.25 -2.62
CA ILE A 195 -42.89 -6.38 -3.83
C ILE A 195 -42.07 -7.11 -4.88
N THR A 196 -42.59 -8.23 -5.37
CA THR A 196 -41.95 -9.05 -6.41
C THR A 196 -42.36 -8.59 -7.81
N ASN A 197 -41.40 -8.46 -8.72
CA ASN A 197 -41.63 -8.18 -10.14
C ASN A 197 -40.48 -8.76 -10.99
N ARG A 198 -40.57 -10.06 -11.31
CA ARG A 198 -39.45 -10.84 -11.89
C ARG A 198 -38.20 -10.73 -11.00
N SER A 199 -38.42 -10.86 -9.70
CA SER A 199 -37.43 -10.70 -8.62
C SER A 199 -36.59 -11.95 -8.44
N GLU A 200 -36.15 -12.53 -9.55
CA GLU A 200 -35.31 -13.72 -9.58
C GLU A 200 -33.89 -13.39 -9.09
N TRP A 201 -33.26 -14.34 -8.40
CA TRP A 201 -31.84 -14.26 -8.08
C TRP A 201 -31.01 -14.41 -9.35
N ARG A 202 -30.11 -13.45 -9.58
CA ARG A 202 -29.26 -13.37 -10.78
C ARG A 202 -27.82 -13.13 -10.40
N VAL A 203 -26.94 -13.51 -11.32
CA VAL A 203 -25.53 -13.17 -11.28
C VAL A 203 -25.26 -12.12 -12.34
N PHE A 204 -24.53 -11.06 -12.00
CA PHE A 204 -24.37 -9.93 -12.91
C PHE A 204 -23.42 -10.31 -14.08
N PRO A 205 -23.83 -10.10 -15.33
CA PRO A 205 -23.01 -10.40 -16.51
C PRO A 205 -21.96 -9.31 -16.76
N ARG A 206 -20.83 -9.71 -17.33
CA ARG A 206 -19.73 -8.84 -17.78
C ARG A 206 -19.60 -8.96 -19.30
N LEU A 207 -20.44 -8.23 -20.00
CA LEU A 207 -20.46 -8.16 -21.46
C LEU A 207 -19.53 -7.06 -21.96
N TRP A 208 -18.75 -7.36 -23.00
CA TRP A 208 -18.05 -6.37 -23.80
C TRP A 208 -17.93 -6.79 -25.28
N CYS A 209 -18.19 -5.85 -26.20
CA CYS A 209 -17.94 -6.00 -27.64
C CYS A 209 -16.76 -5.14 -28.11
N ASP A 210 -15.77 -5.74 -28.77
CA ASP A 210 -14.61 -5.02 -29.34
C ASP A 210 -14.93 -4.22 -30.61
N ASN A 211 -15.99 -4.60 -31.31
CA ASN A 211 -16.59 -3.82 -32.39
C ASN A 211 -18.03 -3.48 -32.01
N TRP A 212 -18.43 -2.23 -32.22
CA TRP A 212 -19.79 -1.77 -31.90
C TRP A 212 -20.66 -1.62 -33.15
N ALA A 213 -20.09 -1.87 -34.34
CA ALA A 213 -20.79 -1.78 -35.61
C ALA A 213 -20.36 -2.90 -36.55
N SER A 214 -21.29 -3.39 -37.37
CA SER A 214 -21.07 -4.40 -38.41
C SER A 214 -22.05 -4.21 -39.57
N GLY A 215 -21.56 -3.74 -40.73
CA GLY A 215 -22.41 -3.34 -41.85
C GLY A 215 -23.26 -2.11 -41.49
N ASN A 216 -24.57 -2.18 -41.73
CA ASN A 216 -25.54 -1.16 -41.32
C ASN A 216 -26.11 -1.38 -39.91
N ARG A 217 -25.42 -2.14 -39.05
CA ARG A 217 -25.88 -2.46 -37.69
C ARG A 217 -24.93 -1.86 -36.66
N VAL A 218 -25.48 -1.32 -35.59
CA VAL A 218 -24.72 -0.72 -34.48
C VAL A 218 -25.32 -1.11 -33.13
N LEU A 219 -24.49 -1.26 -32.11
CA LEU A 219 -24.88 -1.59 -30.73
C LEU A 219 -24.70 -0.37 -29.81
N ILE A 220 -25.64 -0.19 -28.88
CA ILE A 220 -25.57 0.83 -27.82
C ILE A 220 -25.96 0.25 -26.46
N GLY A 221 -25.44 0.82 -25.37
CA GLY A 221 -25.77 0.40 -24.00
C GLY A 221 -25.47 -1.08 -23.74
N ASP A 222 -26.36 -1.72 -22.95
CA ASP A 222 -26.25 -3.14 -22.54
C ASP A 222 -26.22 -4.15 -23.72
N ALA A 223 -26.48 -3.71 -24.95
CA ALA A 223 -26.27 -4.53 -26.13
C ALA A 223 -24.77 -4.64 -26.52
N ALA A 224 -23.98 -3.60 -26.27
CA ALA A 224 -22.56 -3.50 -26.59
C ALA A 224 -21.64 -3.80 -25.39
N HIS A 225 -22.08 -3.42 -24.18
CA HIS A 225 -21.29 -3.53 -22.97
C HIS A 225 -22.17 -3.42 -21.73
N SER A 226 -21.80 -4.04 -20.60
CA SER A 226 -22.58 -3.97 -19.37
C SER A 226 -21.79 -3.35 -18.21
N SER A 227 -22.46 -2.58 -17.36
CA SER A 227 -21.85 -1.95 -16.18
C SER A 227 -22.61 -2.30 -14.89
N HIS A 228 -21.89 -2.81 -13.90
CA HIS A 228 -22.45 -3.19 -12.61
C HIS A 228 -23.14 -1.99 -11.93
N PHE A 229 -24.29 -2.23 -11.29
CA PHE A 229 -25.08 -1.17 -10.66
C PHE A 229 -24.41 -0.54 -9.43
N SER A 230 -23.28 -1.08 -8.96
CA SER A 230 -22.48 -0.55 -7.85
C SER A 230 -21.90 0.85 -8.10
N ILE A 231 -21.74 1.26 -9.36
CA ILE A 231 -21.36 2.63 -9.73
C ILE A 231 -22.48 3.37 -10.48
N GLY A 232 -23.68 2.76 -10.53
CA GLY A 232 -24.93 3.31 -11.05
C GLY A 232 -24.84 3.99 -12.41
N SER A 233 -24.90 3.26 -13.54
CA SER A 233 -24.86 3.94 -14.85
C SER A 233 -25.24 3.13 -16.11
N GLY A 234 -25.93 1.97 -16.05
CA GLY A 234 -26.32 1.27 -17.29
C GLY A 234 -27.13 2.16 -18.25
N THR A 235 -28.18 2.81 -17.72
CA THR A 235 -29.02 3.73 -18.51
C THR A 235 -28.30 5.00 -18.94
N ARG A 236 -27.46 5.59 -18.07
CA ARG A 236 -26.64 6.75 -18.46
C ARG A 236 -25.68 6.40 -19.59
N LEU A 237 -25.01 5.25 -19.51
CA LEU A 237 -24.10 4.82 -20.57
C LEU A 237 -24.84 4.62 -21.90
N ALA A 238 -26.05 4.03 -21.85
CA ALA A 238 -26.89 3.89 -23.03
C ALA A 238 -27.31 5.24 -23.63
N MET A 239 -27.64 6.24 -22.79
CA MET A 239 -27.95 7.60 -23.25
C MET A 239 -26.73 8.29 -23.87
N GLU A 240 -25.56 8.21 -23.22
CA GLU A 240 -24.30 8.76 -23.75
C GLU A 240 -23.90 8.10 -25.08
N ASP A 241 -24.11 6.78 -25.21
CA ASP A 241 -23.89 6.04 -26.46
C ASP A 241 -24.84 6.52 -27.57
N ALA A 242 -26.13 6.69 -27.26
CA ALA A 242 -27.11 7.20 -28.22
C ALA A 242 -26.76 8.62 -28.70
N ILE A 243 -26.39 9.52 -27.78
CA ILE A 243 -25.98 10.90 -28.12
C ILE A 243 -24.72 10.90 -28.99
N ALA A 244 -23.72 10.10 -28.64
CA ALA A 244 -22.49 9.98 -29.44
C ALA A 244 -22.77 9.42 -30.85
N LEU A 245 -23.69 8.46 -30.96
CA LEU A 245 -24.12 7.91 -32.25
C LEU A 245 -24.83 8.99 -33.09
N VAL A 246 -25.77 9.74 -32.51
CA VAL A 246 -26.48 10.84 -33.19
C VAL A 246 -25.50 11.91 -33.68
N ARG A 247 -24.52 12.30 -32.85
CA ARG A 247 -23.46 13.25 -33.25
C ARG A 247 -22.66 12.75 -34.43
N ALA A 248 -22.26 11.48 -34.41
CA ALA A 248 -21.50 10.89 -35.51
C ALA A 248 -22.34 10.82 -36.79
N LEU A 249 -23.62 10.45 -36.70
CA LEU A 249 -24.53 10.44 -37.85
C LEU A 249 -24.74 11.84 -38.44
N GLY A 250 -24.82 12.87 -37.61
CA GLY A 250 -24.95 14.27 -38.08
C GLY A 250 -23.68 14.86 -38.69
N ALA A 251 -22.50 14.36 -38.31
CA ALA A 251 -21.21 14.89 -38.74
C ALA A 251 -20.65 14.25 -40.03
N HIS A 252 -21.25 13.16 -40.51
CA HIS A 252 -20.72 12.36 -41.62
C HIS A 252 -21.78 12.05 -42.67
N GLU A 253 -21.41 12.15 -43.96
CA GLU A 253 -22.34 11.96 -45.09
C GLU A 253 -22.73 10.49 -45.35
N SER A 254 -21.99 9.52 -44.80
CA SER A 254 -22.27 8.08 -44.99
C SER A 254 -22.33 7.33 -43.66
N ILE A 255 -23.24 6.36 -43.58
CA ILE A 255 -23.42 5.51 -42.40
C ILE A 255 -22.12 4.79 -41.99
N PRO A 256 -21.36 4.16 -42.91
CA PRO A 256 -20.11 3.51 -42.52
C PRO A 256 -19.10 4.47 -41.88
N ALA A 257 -18.98 5.70 -42.40
CA ALA A 257 -18.09 6.71 -41.83
C ALA A 257 -18.55 7.16 -40.43
N ALA A 258 -19.85 7.40 -40.27
CA ALA A 258 -20.45 7.74 -38.98
C ALA A 258 -20.23 6.65 -37.92
N LEU A 259 -20.47 5.38 -38.26
CA LEU A 259 -20.30 4.26 -37.34
C LEU A 259 -18.84 4.06 -36.91
N ALA A 260 -17.89 4.26 -37.83
CA ALA A 260 -16.47 4.24 -37.52
C ALA A 260 -16.08 5.38 -36.55
N ALA A 261 -16.60 6.60 -36.77
CA ALA A 261 -16.35 7.75 -35.90
C ALA A 261 -16.97 7.56 -34.50
N TYR A 262 -18.20 7.07 -34.43
CA TYR A 262 -18.88 6.73 -33.16
C TYR A 262 -18.03 5.76 -32.33
N LYS A 263 -17.58 4.64 -32.93
CA LYS A 263 -16.73 3.67 -32.25
C LYS A 263 -15.44 4.32 -31.74
N SER A 264 -14.73 5.04 -32.61
CA SER A 264 -13.43 5.62 -32.29
C SER A 264 -13.50 6.64 -31.15
N ALA A 265 -14.56 7.46 -31.12
CA ALA A 265 -14.73 8.48 -30.08
C ALA A 265 -15.26 7.90 -28.76
N ARG A 266 -16.23 6.98 -28.81
CA ARG A 266 -16.98 6.56 -27.63
C ARG A 266 -16.37 5.38 -26.89
N GLN A 267 -15.87 4.37 -27.60
CA GLN A 267 -15.42 3.12 -27.01
C GLN A 267 -14.32 3.28 -25.93
N PRO A 268 -13.29 4.14 -26.10
CA PRO A 268 -12.27 4.33 -25.07
C PRO A 268 -12.81 4.95 -23.77
N ILE A 269 -13.83 5.81 -23.86
CA ILE A 269 -14.46 6.45 -22.69
C ILE A 269 -15.32 5.43 -21.94
N ALA A 270 -16.14 4.65 -22.66
CA ALA A 270 -16.96 3.60 -22.08
C ALA A 270 -16.10 2.53 -21.39
N ARG A 271 -15.00 2.10 -22.03
CA ARG A 271 -14.04 1.14 -21.45
C ARG A 271 -13.57 1.57 -20.05
N LYS A 272 -13.10 2.82 -19.91
CA LYS A 272 -12.64 3.37 -18.61
C LYS A 272 -13.71 3.31 -17.53
N ILE A 273 -14.97 3.58 -17.87
CA ILE A 273 -16.09 3.54 -16.92
C ILE A 273 -16.40 2.09 -16.52
N ILE A 274 -16.38 1.17 -17.47
CA ILE A 274 -16.65 -0.25 -17.24
C ILE A 274 -15.55 -0.92 -16.44
N ASP A 275 -14.29 -0.62 -16.69
CA ASP A 275 -13.18 -1.14 -15.91
C ASP A 275 -13.31 -0.71 -14.44
N ALA A 276 -13.69 0.55 -14.18
CA ALA A 276 -13.99 1.02 -12.83
C ALA A 276 -15.22 0.35 -12.21
N ALA A 277 -16.27 0.07 -13.01
CA ALA A 277 -17.44 -0.69 -12.57
C ALA A 277 -17.04 -2.11 -12.14
N ASN A 278 -16.19 -2.76 -12.94
CA ASN A 278 -15.70 -4.10 -12.68
C ASN A 278 -14.85 -4.15 -11.41
N THR A 279 -13.96 -3.18 -11.21
CA THR A 279 -13.19 -3.05 -9.96
C THR A 279 -14.13 -2.85 -8.76
N SER A 280 -15.13 -1.98 -8.89
CA SER A 280 -16.11 -1.80 -7.83
C SER A 280 -16.95 -3.04 -7.56
N ALA A 281 -17.31 -3.84 -8.58
CA ALA A 281 -18.12 -5.04 -8.42
C ALA A 281 -17.33 -6.15 -7.71
N ARG A 282 -16.03 -6.30 -8.01
CA ARG A 282 -15.15 -7.24 -7.28
C ARG A 282 -15.04 -6.92 -5.80
N TRP A 283 -15.16 -5.65 -5.41
CA TRP A 283 -15.24 -5.27 -3.99
C TRP A 283 -16.49 -5.87 -3.31
N TYR A 284 -17.61 -5.99 -4.04
CA TYR A 284 -18.81 -6.66 -3.51
C TYR A 284 -18.62 -8.18 -3.41
N ASP A 285 -17.86 -8.81 -4.32
CA ASP A 285 -17.58 -10.25 -4.19
C ASP A 285 -16.88 -10.59 -2.84
N ASP A 286 -16.22 -9.62 -2.19
CA ASP A 286 -15.53 -9.77 -0.89
C ASP A 286 -16.04 -8.81 0.22
N PHE A 287 -17.27 -8.27 0.12
CA PHE A 287 -17.76 -7.30 1.11
C PHE A 287 -17.80 -7.88 2.54
N GLY A 288 -17.96 -9.20 2.68
CA GLY A 288 -17.93 -9.90 3.96
C GLY A 288 -16.61 -9.80 4.70
N ALA A 289 -15.48 -9.81 3.98
CA ALA A 289 -14.17 -9.56 4.59
C ALA A 289 -14.05 -8.09 5.00
N HIS A 290 -14.53 -7.17 4.16
CA HIS A 290 -14.50 -5.74 4.44
C HIS A 290 -15.31 -5.38 5.70
N MET A 291 -16.46 -6.02 5.95
CA MET A 291 -17.32 -5.81 7.12
C MET A 291 -16.62 -5.99 8.48
N LYS A 292 -15.45 -6.65 8.51
CA LYS A 292 -14.64 -6.83 9.72
C LYS A 292 -13.87 -5.57 10.12
N SER A 293 -13.79 -4.58 9.23
CA SER A 293 -13.09 -3.32 9.46
C SER A 293 -13.96 -2.37 10.31
N PRO A 294 -13.36 -1.44 11.06
CA PRO A 294 -14.08 -0.35 11.70
C PRO A 294 -15.00 0.41 10.72
N PRO A 295 -16.14 0.96 11.17
CA PRO A 295 -17.12 1.58 10.27
C PRO A 295 -16.56 2.68 9.35
N LEU A 296 -15.68 3.53 9.85
CA LEU A 296 -15.08 4.60 9.07
C LEU A 296 -14.11 4.07 8.00
N ASP A 297 -13.32 3.04 8.32
CA ASP A 297 -12.42 2.38 7.36
C ASP A 297 -13.20 1.67 6.26
N PHE A 298 -14.29 0.97 6.64
CA PHE A 298 -15.22 0.38 5.68
C PHE A 298 -15.80 1.45 4.75
N ALA A 299 -16.23 2.58 5.31
CA ALA A 299 -16.83 3.67 4.55
C ALA A 299 -15.83 4.34 3.59
N TYR A 300 -14.58 4.54 4.02
CA TYR A 300 -13.51 5.03 3.16
C TYR A 300 -13.23 4.04 2.03
N GLY A 301 -13.03 2.76 2.35
CA GLY A 301 -12.84 1.69 1.37
C GLY A 301 -14.00 1.57 0.39
N TYR A 302 -15.23 1.73 0.87
CA TYR A 302 -16.42 1.81 0.02
C TYR A 302 -16.32 3.01 -0.92
N LEU A 303 -16.08 4.23 -0.41
CA LEU A 303 -15.98 5.45 -1.21
C LEU A 303 -14.90 5.36 -2.31
N THR A 304 -13.78 4.69 -2.04
CA THR A 304 -12.64 4.56 -2.97
C THR A 304 -12.65 3.29 -3.82
N ARG A 305 -13.61 2.37 -3.64
CA ARG A 305 -13.63 1.02 -4.24
C ARG A 305 -13.50 0.95 -5.77
N SER A 306 -13.87 2.01 -6.49
CA SER A 306 -13.80 2.05 -7.95
C SER A 306 -12.41 2.40 -8.50
N GLY A 307 -11.50 2.84 -7.62
CA GLY A 307 -10.19 3.39 -8.00
C GLY A 307 -10.26 4.79 -8.64
N ARG A 308 -11.45 5.38 -8.81
CA ARG A 308 -11.65 6.72 -9.41
C ARG A 308 -11.71 7.87 -8.39
N MET A 309 -11.67 7.52 -7.10
CA MET A 309 -11.70 8.44 -5.99
C MET A 309 -10.40 8.30 -5.20
N ASP A 310 -9.54 9.30 -5.30
CA ASP A 310 -8.38 9.45 -4.43
C ASP A 310 -8.77 10.26 -3.17
N ALA A 311 -7.84 10.39 -2.22
CA ALA A 311 -8.10 11.10 -0.96
C ALA A 311 -8.39 12.60 -1.16
N VAL A 312 -7.78 13.23 -2.17
CA VAL A 312 -7.99 14.66 -2.47
C VAL A 312 -9.41 14.88 -2.96
N ARG A 313 -9.84 14.07 -3.92
CA ARG A 313 -11.20 14.09 -4.45
C ARG A 313 -12.21 13.69 -3.38
N ALA A 314 -11.90 12.70 -2.53
CA ALA A 314 -12.77 12.30 -1.43
C ALA A 314 -13.02 13.47 -0.46
N ARG A 315 -11.99 14.25 -0.10
CA ARG A 315 -12.15 15.45 0.75
C ARG A 315 -12.96 16.56 0.10
N SER A 316 -12.90 16.67 -1.23
CA SER A 316 -13.71 17.63 -1.99
C SER A 316 -15.19 17.19 -2.05
N VAL A 317 -15.43 15.89 -2.25
CA VAL A 317 -16.79 15.33 -2.41
C VAL A 317 -17.50 15.15 -1.07
N ALA A 318 -16.79 14.63 -0.05
CA ALA A 318 -17.32 14.26 1.25
C ALA A 318 -16.47 14.87 2.39
N PRO A 319 -16.42 16.21 2.51
CA PRO A 319 -15.54 16.89 3.47
C PRO A 319 -15.86 16.58 4.93
N GLY A 320 -17.13 16.39 5.28
CA GLY A 320 -17.55 16.07 6.66
C GLY A 320 -17.06 14.68 7.08
N PHE A 321 -17.33 13.68 6.25
CA PHE A 321 -16.87 12.30 6.44
C PHE A 321 -15.34 12.22 6.49
N MET A 322 -14.65 12.88 5.55
CA MET A 322 -13.19 12.82 5.52
C MET A 322 -12.55 13.51 6.73
N ALA A 323 -13.15 14.56 7.28
CA ALA A 323 -12.68 15.17 8.52
C ALA A 323 -12.81 14.21 9.72
N GLU A 324 -13.94 13.48 9.81
CA GLU A 324 -14.14 12.44 10.84
C GLU A 324 -13.16 11.28 10.66
N TYR A 325 -12.97 10.81 9.43
CA TYR A 325 -12.03 9.75 9.09
C TYR A 325 -10.59 10.13 9.41
N ASP A 326 -10.12 11.30 8.99
CA ASP A 326 -8.75 11.77 9.25
C ASP A 326 -8.51 11.92 10.78
N ALA A 327 -9.50 12.39 11.54
CA ALA A 327 -9.41 12.46 13.00
C ALA A 327 -9.30 11.06 13.64
N ALA A 328 -10.05 10.08 13.14
CA ALA A 328 -9.96 8.70 13.62
C ALA A 328 -8.61 8.05 13.29
N VAL A 329 -8.06 8.28 12.09
CA VAL A 329 -6.72 7.82 11.70
C VAL A 329 -5.66 8.42 12.62
N LEU A 330 -5.73 9.72 12.92
CA LEU A 330 -4.82 10.35 13.87
C LEU A 330 -4.99 9.80 15.28
N ALA A 331 -6.22 9.55 15.73
CA ALA A 331 -6.43 8.91 17.04
C ALA A 331 -5.83 7.50 17.11
N SER A 332 -5.77 6.76 16.00
CA SER A 332 -5.15 5.44 15.95
C SER A 332 -3.63 5.44 16.09
N THR A 333 -2.97 6.61 16.00
CA THR A 333 -1.53 6.73 16.27
C THR A 333 -1.22 6.86 17.76
N ALA A 334 -2.23 6.78 18.64
CA ALA A 334 -2.02 6.76 20.08
C ALA A 334 -1.16 5.55 20.48
N ASP A 335 -0.19 5.78 21.36
CA ASP A 335 0.73 4.75 21.81
C ASP A 335 0.00 3.70 22.68
N PRO A 336 0.01 2.41 22.29
CA PRO A 336 -0.65 1.35 23.04
C PRO A 336 0.17 0.85 24.25
N VAL A 337 1.42 1.28 24.42
CA VAL A 337 2.26 0.94 25.57
C VAL A 337 1.97 1.92 26.71
N ASP A 338 1.73 1.41 27.92
CA ASP A 338 1.56 2.24 29.12
C ASP A 338 2.75 3.19 29.32
N GLU A 339 2.50 4.44 29.72
CA GLU A 339 3.53 5.48 29.88
C GLU A 339 4.66 5.08 30.84
N VAL A 340 4.35 4.23 31.83
CA VAL A 340 5.29 3.76 32.84
C VAL A 340 5.19 2.24 32.96
N THR A 341 6.14 1.55 32.35
CA THR A 341 6.34 0.10 32.42
C THR A 341 7.48 -0.27 33.38
N GLU A 342 7.58 -1.53 33.80
CA GLU A 342 8.74 -1.97 34.60
C GLU A 342 10.04 -1.92 33.78
N THR A 343 9.96 -2.13 32.47
CA THR A 343 11.10 -2.06 31.55
C THR A 343 11.59 -0.64 31.31
N SER A 344 10.70 0.34 31.10
CA SER A 344 11.09 1.76 31.01
C SER A 344 11.73 2.28 32.30
N LYS A 345 11.20 1.89 33.47
CA LYS A 345 11.85 2.18 34.77
C LYS A 345 13.24 1.59 34.87
N ALA A 346 13.45 0.35 34.38
CA ALA A 346 14.75 -0.33 34.46
C ALA A 346 15.85 0.40 33.67
N VAL A 347 15.49 1.14 32.61
CA VAL A 347 16.41 1.97 31.83
C VAL A 347 16.36 3.46 32.21
N GLY A 348 15.61 3.80 33.26
CA GLY A 348 15.45 5.18 33.74
C GLY A 348 14.87 6.12 32.69
N PHE A 349 13.83 5.66 31.99
CA PHE A 349 13.14 6.40 30.94
C PHE A 349 11.75 6.82 31.40
N LEU A 350 11.38 8.07 31.11
CA LEU A 350 10.04 8.60 31.32
C LEU A 350 9.58 9.30 30.04
N ARG A 351 8.51 8.78 29.43
CA ARG A 351 8.01 9.25 28.13
C ARG A 351 7.72 10.75 28.11
N SER A 352 7.15 11.30 29.19
CA SER A 352 6.77 12.72 29.30
C SER A 352 7.95 13.69 29.16
N ASP A 353 9.18 13.24 29.40
CA ASP A 353 10.38 14.09 29.33
C ASP A 353 10.85 14.30 27.87
N HIS A 354 10.26 13.59 26.92
CA HIS A 354 10.70 13.54 25.52
C HIS A 354 9.63 14.07 24.56
N ALA A 355 9.16 15.29 24.82
CA ALA A 355 8.11 15.95 24.06
C ALA A 355 8.46 16.22 22.58
N ASN A 356 9.75 16.42 22.28
CA ASN A 356 10.23 16.61 20.91
C ASN A 356 11.63 15.99 20.72
N CYS A 357 11.76 15.06 19.77
CA CYS A 357 13.02 14.37 19.48
C CYS A 357 14.16 15.29 18.98
N SER A 358 13.88 16.54 18.60
CA SER A 358 14.93 17.47 18.19
C SER A 358 15.91 17.82 19.32
N ALA A 359 15.54 17.61 20.58
CA ALA A 359 16.42 17.78 21.73
C ALA A 359 17.73 16.98 21.60
N ILE A 360 17.68 15.79 20.96
CA ILE A 360 18.87 14.96 20.68
C ILE A 360 19.97 15.73 19.92
N LEU A 361 19.59 16.65 19.03
CA LEU A 361 20.54 17.53 18.36
C LEU A 361 20.73 18.85 19.14
N TRP A 362 19.63 19.51 19.53
CA TRP A 362 19.67 20.87 20.09
C TRP A 362 20.39 20.98 21.43
N ASP A 363 20.32 19.96 22.30
CA ASP A 363 20.98 19.97 23.62
C ASP A 363 22.51 20.05 23.51
N ASN A 364 23.07 19.73 22.33
CA ASN A 364 24.50 19.85 22.08
C ASN A 364 24.97 21.30 21.93
N LEU A 365 24.07 22.27 21.74
CA LEU A 365 24.43 23.70 21.79
C LEU A 365 24.98 24.10 23.17
N GLU A 366 24.42 23.53 24.24
CA GLU A 366 24.90 23.75 25.60
C GLU A 366 26.07 22.81 25.95
N ARG A 367 26.05 21.58 25.41
CA ARG A 367 27.06 20.56 25.73
C ARG A 367 28.41 20.80 25.07
N ASN A 368 28.46 20.99 23.75
CA ASN A 368 29.70 21.03 22.96
C ASN A 368 29.50 21.61 21.54
N PRO A 369 29.11 22.90 21.41
CA PRO A 369 28.71 23.51 20.13
C PRO A 369 29.80 23.49 19.05
N ASP A 370 31.07 23.59 19.44
CA ASP A 370 32.21 23.65 18.50
C ASP A 370 32.73 22.27 18.07
N LYS A 371 32.20 21.19 18.65
CA LYS A 371 32.60 19.84 18.26
C LYS A 371 31.99 19.47 16.92
N LEU A 372 32.76 18.76 16.08
CA LEU A 372 32.28 18.14 14.85
C LEU A 372 31.16 17.14 15.15
N ALA A 373 29.94 17.44 14.70
CA ALA A 373 28.79 16.55 14.77
C ALA A 373 28.83 15.54 13.63
N VAL A 374 29.10 16.02 12.41
CA VAL A 374 29.19 15.19 11.20
C VAL A 374 30.47 15.49 10.43
N VAL A 375 31.02 14.44 9.82
CA VAL A 375 32.17 14.49 8.91
C VAL A 375 31.93 13.55 7.73
N GLY A 376 32.61 13.76 6.61
CA GLY A 376 32.49 12.90 5.43
C GLY A 376 33.00 13.59 4.17
N PRO A 377 32.92 12.91 3.01
CA PRO A 377 33.37 13.47 1.73
C PRO A 377 32.49 14.65 1.26
N ALA A 378 31.23 14.72 1.73
CA ALA A 378 30.31 15.83 1.44
C ALA A 378 30.50 17.04 2.38
N GLY A 379 31.51 17.03 3.25
CA GLY A 379 31.83 18.13 4.16
C GLY A 379 31.72 17.75 5.63
N SER A 380 31.94 18.73 6.51
CA SER A 380 31.90 18.57 7.96
C SER A 380 31.19 19.75 8.59
N LEU A 381 30.42 19.50 9.65
CA LEU A 381 29.72 20.53 10.41
C LEU A 381 29.93 20.31 11.90
N THR A 382 30.17 21.39 12.65
CA THR A 382 30.05 21.36 14.11
C THR A 382 28.60 21.25 14.55
N TYR A 383 28.34 20.94 15.82
CA TYR A 383 26.98 20.96 16.37
C TYR A 383 26.29 22.31 16.19
N ALA A 384 26.99 23.42 16.42
CA ALA A 384 26.44 24.76 16.20
C ALA A 384 26.06 25.01 14.72
N GLN A 385 26.91 24.58 13.79
CA GLN A 385 26.64 24.72 12.36
C GLN A 385 25.50 23.81 11.89
N LEU A 386 25.44 22.57 12.39
CA LEU A 386 24.39 21.62 12.04
C LEU A 386 23.03 22.09 12.59
N VAL A 387 22.99 22.61 13.83
CA VAL A 387 21.77 23.19 14.41
C VAL A 387 21.33 24.44 13.64
N ALA A 388 22.27 25.33 13.27
CA ALA A 388 21.94 26.48 12.44
C ALA A 388 21.34 26.07 11.09
N SER A 389 21.91 25.06 10.43
CA SER A 389 21.38 24.52 9.18
C SER A 389 20.00 23.85 9.39
N ALA A 390 19.82 23.10 10.48
CA ALA A 390 18.54 22.50 10.82
C ALA A 390 17.45 23.56 11.07
N ALA A 391 17.77 24.65 11.74
CA ALA A 391 16.87 25.78 11.92
C ALA A 391 16.46 26.40 10.57
N GLN A 392 17.40 26.56 9.64
CA GLN A 392 17.09 27.07 8.30
C GLN A 392 16.12 26.15 7.55
N TRP A 393 16.34 24.84 7.60
CA TRP A 393 15.43 23.86 7.00
C TRP A 393 14.02 23.94 7.61
N GLY A 394 13.90 23.93 8.93
CA GLY A 394 12.59 24.03 9.60
C GLY A 394 11.87 25.33 9.27
N ASN A 395 12.57 26.47 9.26
CA ASN A 395 12.01 27.76 8.83
C ASN A 395 11.60 27.76 7.36
N ALA A 396 12.36 27.13 6.47
CA ALA A 396 12.02 27.02 5.06
C ALA A 396 10.74 26.18 4.84
N PHE A 397 10.60 25.07 5.58
CA PHE A 397 9.38 24.25 5.55
C PHE A 397 8.15 25.02 6.03
N MET A 398 8.28 25.79 7.11
CA MET A 398 7.20 26.66 7.59
C MET A 398 6.88 27.79 6.60
N ARG A 399 7.90 28.41 5.97
CA ARG A 399 7.72 29.43 4.93
C ARG A 399 6.98 28.87 3.70
N PHE A 400 7.25 27.62 3.33
CA PHE A 400 6.52 26.93 2.27
C PHE A 400 5.03 26.71 2.63
N GLY A 401 4.69 26.79 3.93
CA GLY A 401 3.33 26.65 4.43
C GLY A 401 2.97 25.23 4.86
N LEU A 402 3.96 24.41 5.22
CA LEU A 402 3.71 23.14 5.90
C LEU A 402 3.25 23.40 7.35
N ARG A 403 2.40 22.52 7.85
CA ARG A 403 1.80 22.57 9.19
C ARG A 403 2.19 21.34 9.98
N ARG A 404 2.11 21.42 11.31
CA ARG A 404 2.38 20.29 12.21
C ARG A 404 1.62 19.03 11.75
N GLY A 405 2.32 17.90 11.67
CA GLY A 405 1.79 16.63 11.15
C GLY A 405 1.84 16.47 9.63
N ASP A 406 2.24 17.49 8.86
CA ASP A 406 2.50 17.35 7.42
C ASP A 406 3.74 16.47 7.18
N ARG A 407 3.65 15.59 6.18
CA ARG A 407 4.71 14.64 5.84
C ARG A 407 5.66 15.21 4.79
N ILE A 408 6.94 14.89 4.91
CA ILE A 408 7.98 15.28 3.95
C ILE A 408 8.81 14.06 3.54
N PRO A 409 8.57 13.48 2.35
CA PRO A 409 9.38 12.39 1.82
C PRO A 409 10.83 12.82 1.60
N PHE A 410 11.74 12.05 2.21
CA PHE A 410 13.18 12.23 2.11
C PHE A 410 13.76 11.12 1.25
N PHE A 411 14.12 11.46 0.01
CA PHE A 411 14.86 10.62 -0.91
C PHE A 411 16.30 11.13 -1.01
N LEU A 412 16.98 11.10 0.14
CA LEU A 412 18.28 11.72 0.36
C LEU A 412 19.37 10.67 0.58
N ASP A 413 20.60 11.00 0.21
CA ASP A 413 21.78 10.20 0.58
C ASP A 413 22.40 10.72 1.88
N ASP A 414 23.33 9.96 2.44
CA ASP A 414 23.99 10.26 3.71
C ASP A 414 24.99 11.42 3.53
N THR A 415 24.46 12.65 3.55
CA THR A 415 25.18 13.93 3.49
C THR A 415 24.76 14.83 4.66
N PRO A 416 25.50 15.91 5.00
CA PRO A 416 25.12 16.81 6.10
C PRO A 416 23.72 17.43 5.99
N ALA A 417 23.16 17.53 4.78
CA ALA A 417 21.81 18.02 4.57
C ALA A 417 20.73 17.10 5.17
N TYR A 418 20.96 15.77 5.21
CA TYR A 418 20.01 14.80 5.75
C TYR A 418 19.71 15.06 7.26
N PRO A 419 20.70 15.02 8.17
CA PRO A 419 20.43 15.32 9.58
C PRO A 419 19.89 16.74 9.78
N ALA A 420 20.38 17.73 9.02
CA ALA A 420 19.89 19.10 9.14
C ALA A 420 18.40 19.19 8.81
N ALA A 421 17.98 18.68 7.65
CA ALA A 421 16.58 18.66 7.23
C ALA A 421 15.70 17.84 8.17
N PHE A 422 16.18 16.68 8.64
CA PHE A 422 15.44 15.82 9.57
C PHE A 422 15.15 16.55 10.88
N PHE A 423 16.20 17.07 11.52
CA PHE A 423 16.07 17.73 12.81
C PHE A 423 15.32 19.06 12.71
N GLY A 424 15.44 19.78 11.59
CA GLY A 424 14.64 20.97 11.29
C GLY A 424 13.15 20.65 11.16
N ALA A 425 12.80 19.56 10.47
CA ALA A 425 11.42 19.13 10.29
C ALA A 425 10.78 18.74 11.63
N VAL A 426 11.40 17.85 12.40
CA VAL A 426 10.83 17.38 13.67
C VAL A 426 10.76 18.49 14.73
N ARG A 427 11.70 19.44 14.71
CA ARG A 427 11.62 20.62 15.59
C ARG A 427 10.44 21.53 15.25
N ALA A 428 10.10 21.64 13.97
CA ALA A 428 8.91 22.36 13.49
C ALA A 428 7.60 21.55 13.65
N GLY A 429 7.65 20.33 14.21
CA GLY A 429 6.50 19.43 14.36
C GLY A 429 6.04 18.77 13.06
N LEU A 430 6.92 18.74 12.05
CA LEU A 430 6.68 18.10 10.75
C LEU A 430 7.21 16.65 10.78
N VAL A 431 6.71 15.82 9.87
CA VAL A 431 6.95 14.37 9.87
C VAL A 431 7.81 13.97 8.65
N PRO A 432 9.15 13.97 8.74
CA PRO A 432 9.98 13.42 7.68
C PRO A 432 9.70 11.92 7.45
N VAL A 433 9.63 11.52 6.19
CA VAL A 433 9.36 10.13 5.77
C VAL A 433 10.61 9.60 5.08
N LEU A 434 11.33 8.71 5.74
CA LEU A 434 12.65 8.28 5.34
C LEU A 434 12.56 7.17 4.29
N LEU A 435 12.87 7.49 3.03
CA LEU A 435 12.67 6.58 1.92
C LEU A 435 13.97 5.89 1.51
N ASN A 436 13.85 4.61 1.13
CA ASN A 436 14.97 3.84 0.59
C ASN A 436 15.35 4.38 -0.81
N THR A 437 16.58 4.82 -0.97
CA THR A 437 17.10 5.39 -2.23
C THR A 437 17.16 4.41 -3.41
N GLN A 438 16.85 3.13 -3.18
CA GLN A 438 16.73 2.10 -4.22
C GLN A 438 15.27 1.82 -4.62
N THR A 439 14.31 2.59 -4.10
CA THR A 439 12.88 2.45 -4.43
C THR A 439 12.65 2.80 -5.90
N ASN A 440 11.87 1.96 -6.60
CA ASN A 440 11.51 2.22 -8.00
C ASN A 440 10.40 3.28 -8.14
N ALA A 441 10.21 3.79 -9.34
CA ALA A 441 9.29 4.87 -9.64
C ALA A 441 7.82 4.54 -9.26
N GLU A 442 7.36 3.33 -9.56
CA GLU A 442 5.99 2.89 -9.23
C GLU A 442 5.74 2.85 -7.72
N THR A 443 6.68 2.31 -6.95
CA THR A 443 6.58 2.28 -5.49
C THR A 443 6.69 3.68 -4.90
N LEU A 444 7.50 4.56 -5.48
CA LEU A 444 7.54 5.97 -5.10
C LEU A 444 6.20 6.67 -5.34
N ALA A 445 5.52 6.41 -6.46
CA ALA A 445 4.18 6.94 -6.72
C ALA A 445 3.20 6.58 -5.59
N TYR A 446 3.27 5.34 -5.12
CA TYR A 446 2.48 4.91 -3.96
C TYR A 446 2.86 5.68 -2.69
N PHE A 447 4.15 5.84 -2.37
CA PHE A 447 4.58 6.58 -1.17
C PHE A 447 4.15 8.05 -1.19
N LEU A 448 4.24 8.71 -2.35
CA LEU A 448 3.81 10.11 -2.47
C LEU A 448 2.30 10.24 -2.26
N ALA A 449 1.51 9.32 -2.81
CA ALA A 449 0.06 9.29 -2.60
C ALA A 449 -0.32 8.98 -1.15
N ASP A 450 0.34 8.01 -0.51
CA ASP A 450 0.05 7.56 0.86
C ASP A 450 0.43 8.63 1.91
N THR A 451 1.53 9.33 1.67
CA THR A 451 1.98 10.46 2.51
C THR A 451 1.17 11.73 2.30
N GLU A 452 0.51 11.91 1.15
CA GLU A 452 -0.17 13.15 0.75
C GLU A 452 0.76 14.38 0.84
N ALA A 453 2.05 14.17 0.56
CA ALA A 453 3.07 15.18 0.75
C ALA A 453 2.99 16.29 -0.30
N ARG A 454 3.12 17.54 0.15
CA ARG A 454 3.19 18.73 -0.73
C ARG A 454 4.62 19.09 -1.12
N LEU A 455 5.59 18.67 -0.32
CA LEU A 455 7.02 18.95 -0.51
C LEU A 455 7.81 17.65 -0.44
N VAL A 456 8.75 17.45 -1.36
CA VAL A 456 9.67 16.30 -1.37
C VAL A 456 11.10 16.80 -1.36
N LEU A 457 11.98 16.14 -0.59
CA LEU A 457 13.42 16.36 -0.64
C LEU A 457 14.06 15.22 -1.43
N CYS A 458 14.84 15.57 -2.45
CA CYS A 458 15.49 14.61 -3.33
C CYS A 458 16.96 14.98 -3.54
N GLU A 459 17.85 14.01 -3.36
CA GLU A 459 19.24 14.14 -3.76
C GLU A 459 19.32 14.36 -5.28
N ALA A 460 20.18 15.28 -5.75
CA ALA A 460 20.30 15.59 -7.18
C ALA A 460 20.56 14.35 -8.04
N ASP A 461 21.49 13.48 -7.62
CA ASP A 461 21.86 12.25 -8.33
C ASP A 461 20.74 11.20 -8.36
N LEU A 462 19.72 11.35 -7.50
CA LEU A 462 18.61 10.42 -7.37
C LEU A 462 17.32 10.91 -8.08
N ARG A 463 17.35 12.12 -8.66
CA ARG A 463 16.19 12.74 -9.32
C ARG A 463 15.56 11.89 -10.42
N VAL A 464 16.36 11.06 -11.09
CA VAL A 464 15.88 10.13 -12.13
C VAL A 464 14.82 9.15 -11.63
N ALA A 465 14.75 8.88 -10.32
CA ALA A 465 13.74 8.02 -9.72
C ALA A 465 12.34 8.65 -9.62
N PHE A 466 12.21 9.96 -9.89
CA PHE A 466 10.94 10.70 -9.86
C PHE A 466 10.48 11.14 -11.26
N PRO A 467 9.92 10.25 -12.11
CA PRO A 467 9.31 10.65 -13.37
C PRO A 467 8.28 11.79 -13.21
N ASP A 468 8.27 12.73 -14.15
CA ASP A 468 7.41 13.94 -14.07
C ASP A 468 5.91 13.62 -14.04
N ASP A 469 5.50 12.54 -14.72
CA ASP A 469 4.13 12.04 -14.73
C ASP A 469 3.68 11.53 -13.36
N ILE A 470 4.58 10.84 -12.64
CA ILE A 470 4.32 10.37 -11.28
C ILE A 470 4.19 11.54 -10.32
N VAL A 471 5.10 12.52 -10.42
CA VAL A 471 5.05 13.73 -9.58
C VAL A 471 3.76 14.50 -9.84
N ALA A 472 3.39 14.72 -11.11
CA ALA A 472 2.17 15.42 -11.49
C ALA A 472 0.89 14.73 -10.98
N ALA A 473 0.89 13.40 -10.89
CA ALA A 473 -0.24 12.62 -10.37
C ALA A 473 -0.32 12.58 -8.83
N SER A 474 0.73 13.00 -8.12
CA SER A 474 0.90 12.76 -6.68
C SER A 474 0.46 13.90 -5.74
N GLY A 475 0.12 15.07 -6.29
CA GLY A 475 -0.22 16.25 -5.50
C GLY A 475 0.98 17.00 -4.89
N VAL A 476 2.21 16.58 -5.19
CA VAL A 476 3.44 17.28 -4.81
C VAL A 476 3.51 18.63 -5.53
N GLU A 477 3.63 19.71 -4.76
CA GLU A 477 3.72 21.09 -5.26
C GLU A 477 5.17 21.48 -5.60
N LYS A 478 6.15 20.91 -4.87
CA LYS A 478 7.56 21.28 -5.01
C LYS A 478 8.49 20.12 -4.66
N ILE A 479 9.53 19.93 -5.47
CA ILE A 479 10.67 19.07 -5.14
C ILE A 479 11.88 19.97 -4.85
N VAL A 480 12.45 19.84 -3.65
CA VAL A 480 13.72 20.47 -3.28
C VAL A 480 14.85 19.54 -3.69
N ILE A 481 15.70 20.00 -4.61
CA ILE A 481 16.89 19.29 -5.07
C ILE A 481 18.04 19.62 -4.12
N VAL A 482 18.54 18.61 -3.42
CA VAL A 482 19.60 18.73 -2.41
C VAL A 482 20.96 18.43 -3.05
N ASN A 483 21.98 19.19 -2.65
CA ASN A 483 23.36 19.11 -3.15
C ASN A 483 23.49 19.20 -4.69
N GLY A 484 22.63 19.98 -5.34
CA GLY A 484 22.68 20.17 -6.79
C GLY A 484 21.71 21.24 -7.30
N GLY A 485 21.65 21.39 -8.62
CA GLY A 485 20.81 22.39 -9.29
C GLY A 485 19.39 21.89 -9.59
N ALA A 486 18.42 22.79 -9.58
CA ALA A 486 17.08 22.54 -10.10
C ALA A 486 17.04 22.76 -11.62
N GLU A 487 16.51 21.79 -12.37
CA GLU A 487 16.54 21.81 -13.85
C GLU A 487 15.17 22.04 -14.49
N THR A 488 14.08 21.74 -13.80
CA THR A 488 12.72 21.79 -14.38
C THR A 488 11.73 22.64 -13.57
N SER A 489 10.64 23.04 -14.21
CA SER A 489 9.51 23.70 -13.53
C SER A 489 8.93 22.78 -12.45
N GLY A 490 8.79 23.28 -11.22
CA GLY A 490 8.34 22.48 -10.08
C GLY A 490 9.47 22.00 -9.17
N GLN A 491 10.72 22.31 -9.51
CA GLN A 491 11.89 22.11 -8.66
C GLN A 491 12.39 23.43 -8.05
N ILE A 492 13.21 23.33 -7.01
CA ILE A 492 14.01 24.41 -6.42
C ILE A 492 15.27 23.80 -5.81
N SER A 493 16.44 24.45 -5.91
CA SER A 493 17.63 23.96 -5.21
C SER A 493 17.51 24.21 -3.70
N ASP A 494 18.20 23.43 -2.90
CA ASP A 494 18.33 23.66 -1.46
C ASP A 494 18.91 25.05 -1.14
N GLU A 495 19.92 25.52 -1.88
CA GLU A 495 20.50 26.86 -1.73
C GLU A 495 19.44 27.96 -1.85
N GLU A 496 18.59 27.90 -2.89
CA GLU A 496 17.50 28.87 -3.09
C GLU A 496 16.39 28.68 -2.05
N PHE A 497 16.03 27.43 -1.73
CA PHE A 497 14.98 27.11 -0.77
C PHE A 497 15.32 27.59 0.64
N LEU A 498 16.58 27.54 1.04
CA LEU A 498 17.09 27.97 2.35
C LEU A 498 17.49 29.46 2.38
N GLN A 499 17.52 30.13 1.22
CA GLN A 499 18.02 31.49 1.13
C GLN A 499 17.27 32.46 2.06
N GLY A 500 18.04 33.14 2.91
CA GLY A 500 17.54 34.12 3.88
C GLY A 500 16.80 33.53 5.07
N MET A 501 16.84 32.22 5.30
CA MET A 501 16.20 31.60 6.46
C MET A 501 16.99 31.85 7.75
N PRO A 502 16.30 32.14 8.87
CA PRO A 502 16.93 32.28 10.17
C PRO A 502 17.65 31.01 10.61
N THR A 503 18.71 31.18 11.38
CA THR A 503 19.54 30.10 11.94
C THR A 503 19.13 29.69 13.35
N ASP A 504 18.04 30.27 13.86
CA ASP A 504 17.33 29.88 15.07
C ASP A 504 15.93 29.37 14.71
N LEU A 505 15.39 28.50 15.55
CA LEU A 505 14.08 27.90 15.37
C LEU A 505 13.52 27.57 16.75
N ASP A 506 12.31 28.01 17.04
CA ASP A 506 11.60 27.61 18.25
C ASP A 506 11.16 26.14 18.15
N CYS A 507 11.11 25.45 19.28
CA CYS A 507 10.60 24.09 19.31
C CYS A 507 9.07 24.13 19.24
N ALA A 508 8.49 23.38 18.31
CA ALA A 508 7.05 23.21 18.23
C ALA A 508 6.53 22.53 19.51
N ASP A 509 5.31 22.91 19.91
CA ASP A 509 4.61 22.38 21.10
C ASP A 509 4.07 20.95 20.85
N THR A 510 4.97 20.02 20.55
CA THR A 510 4.67 18.60 20.40
C THR A 510 4.62 17.90 21.76
N SER A 511 3.95 16.76 21.81
CA SER A 511 3.98 15.81 22.91
C SER A 511 4.80 14.59 22.49
N ALA A 512 5.19 13.79 23.48
CA ALA A 512 5.91 12.54 23.26
C ALA A 512 5.13 11.56 22.35
N GLY A 513 3.79 11.64 22.34
CA GLY A 513 2.90 10.78 21.56
C GLY A 513 2.57 11.31 20.17
N ASP A 514 3.11 12.47 19.76
CA ASP A 514 2.93 12.96 18.39
C ASP A 514 3.86 12.24 17.42
N MET A 515 3.39 12.10 16.17
CA MET A 515 4.21 11.57 15.08
C MET A 515 5.47 12.40 14.88
N ALA A 516 6.61 11.73 14.88
CA ALA A 516 7.90 12.35 14.62
C ALA A 516 8.42 12.05 13.21
N PHE A 517 8.42 10.79 12.78
CA PHE A 517 8.92 10.41 11.45
C PHE A 517 8.38 9.06 11.03
N TRP A 518 8.42 8.76 9.73
CA TRP A 518 7.99 7.48 9.19
C TRP A 518 9.10 6.74 8.45
N MET A 519 8.94 5.42 8.36
CA MET A 519 9.71 4.54 7.48
C MET A 519 8.75 3.57 6.76
N TYR A 520 9.16 2.99 5.64
CA TYR A 520 8.34 1.96 4.95
C TYR A 520 8.95 0.56 5.09
N SER A 521 8.11 -0.45 5.34
CA SER A 521 8.52 -1.87 5.26
C SER A 521 7.75 -2.64 4.19
N SER A 522 8.47 -3.44 3.39
CA SER A 522 7.89 -4.41 2.45
C SER A 522 7.39 -5.64 3.22
N GLY A 523 6.07 -5.86 3.26
CA GLY A 523 5.47 -7.03 3.91
C GLY A 523 5.34 -8.25 3.00
N THR A 524 4.82 -9.35 3.56
CA THR A 524 4.51 -10.59 2.83
C THR A 524 3.37 -10.47 1.85
N THR A 525 2.34 -9.67 2.10
CA THR A 525 1.16 -9.66 1.22
C THR A 525 0.63 -8.23 1.11
N GLY A 526 1.13 -7.47 0.14
CA GLY A 526 0.56 -6.17 -0.23
C GLY A 526 1.58 -5.04 -0.41
N ARG A 527 1.04 -3.84 -0.63
CA ARG A 527 1.83 -2.59 -0.75
C ARG A 527 2.63 -2.35 0.54
N PRO A 528 3.81 -1.69 0.46
CA PRO A 528 4.60 -1.40 1.66
C PRO A 528 3.79 -0.62 2.70
N LYS A 529 4.18 -0.75 3.98
CA LYS A 529 3.41 -0.21 5.11
C LYS A 529 4.14 1.01 5.70
N GLY A 530 3.45 2.14 5.84
CA GLY A 530 3.99 3.34 6.49
C GLY A 530 4.05 3.13 8.00
N ILE A 531 5.25 2.93 8.54
CA ILE A 531 5.51 2.74 9.97
C ILE A 531 5.68 4.10 10.61
N VAL A 532 4.82 4.40 11.59
CA VAL A 532 4.81 5.68 12.30
C VAL A 532 5.70 5.58 13.54
N HIS A 533 6.64 6.49 13.72
CA HIS A 533 7.41 6.64 14.97
C HIS A 533 7.04 7.92 15.68
N LEU A 534 7.06 7.88 17.00
CA LEU A 534 6.69 8.99 17.88
C LEU A 534 7.94 9.72 18.41
N HIS A 535 7.77 10.91 18.97
CA HIS A 535 8.91 11.75 19.38
C HIS A 535 9.79 11.12 20.47
N HIS A 536 9.27 10.20 21.26
CA HIS A 536 10.02 9.60 22.35
C HIS A 536 10.82 8.35 21.93
N ASP A 537 10.49 7.71 20.80
CA ASP A 537 11.08 6.45 20.34
C ASP A 537 12.61 6.53 20.20
N MET A 538 13.11 7.67 19.66
CA MET A 538 14.55 7.91 19.51
C MET A 538 15.26 7.89 20.86
N ALA A 539 14.73 8.65 21.83
CA ALA A 539 15.30 8.70 23.16
C ALA A 539 15.23 7.33 23.85
N TYR A 540 14.16 6.57 23.62
CA TYR A 540 14.01 5.23 24.19
C TYR A 540 15.09 4.26 23.69
N THR A 541 15.32 4.23 22.37
CA THR A 541 16.37 3.36 21.79
C THR A 541 17.76 3.75 22.31
N GLN A 542 18.01 5.03 22.60
CA GLN A 542 19.24 5.46 23.25
C GLN A 542 19.33 5.02 24.71
N HIS A 543 18.29 5.25 25.51
CA HIS A 543 18.27 4.86 26.93
C HIS A 543 18.42 3.35 27.10
N SER A 544 17.87 2.58 26.17
CA SER A 544 17.99 1.13 26.11
C SER A 544 19.30 0.70 25.44
N TYR A 545 19.31 0.56 24.12
CA TYR A 545 20.41 -0.06 23.38
C TYR A 545 21.71 0.77 23.42
N GLY A 546 21.62 2.07 23.16
CA GLY A 546 22.83 2.91 23.05
C GLY A 546 23.58 3.09 24.37
N ARG A 547 22.88 3.14 25.50
CA ARG A 547 23.48 3.19 26.84
C ARG A 547 23.97 1.83 27.33
N HIS A 548 23.15 0.78 27.21
CA HIS A 548 23.43 -0.50 27.87
C HIS A 548 24.25 -1.48 27.02
N VAL A 549 24.19 -1.39 25.68
CA VAL A 549 24.93 -2.30 24.78
C VAL A 549 26.09 -1.57 24.11
N LEU A 550 25.83 -0.44 23.44
CA LEU A 550 26.90 0.29 22.74
C LEU A 550 27.86 0.99 23.70
N GLY A 551 27.33 1.47 24.84
CA GLY A 551 28.04 2.32 25.78
C GLY A 551 28.64 3.52 25.06
N VAL A 552 27.86 4.17 24.20
CA VAL A 552 28.31 5.28 23.33
C VAL A 552 28.78 6.46 24.18
N ARG A 553 29.89 7.08 23.76
CA ARG A 553 30.59 8.13 24.50
C ARG A 553 30.72 9.39 23.66
N ALA A 554 30.89 10.51 24.34
CA ALA A 554 31.05 11.78 23.66
C ALA A 554 32.25 11.77 22.71
N ASP A 555 33.34 11.05 22.98
CA ASP A 555 34.52 10.97 22.13
C ASP A 555 34.43 9.93 21.01
N ASP A 556 33.32 9.21 20.88
CA ASP A 556 33.14 8.23 19.81
C ASP A 556 32.93 8.89 18.43
N VAL A 557 33.45 8.21 17.41
CA VAL A 557 33.22 8.49 16.00
C VAL A 557 32.51 7.26 15.40
N CYS A 558 31.24 7.43 15.07
CA CYS A 558 30.38 6.38 14.50
C CYS A 558 30.49 6.35 12.97
N LEU A 559 30.77 5.18 12.40
CA LEU A 559 30.64 4.93 10.96
C LEU A 559 29.61 3.83 10.73
N SER A 560 28.44 4.21 10.23
CA SER A 560 27.39 3.28 9.82
C SER A 560 27.38 3.12 8.31
N ILE A 561 27.50 1.88 7.85
CA ILE A 561 27.33 1.54 6.44
C ILE A 561 25.85 1.30 6.06
N PRO A 562 25.00 0.71 6.93
CA PRO A 562 23.56 0.85 6.78
C PRO A 562 23.17 2.33 6.77
N LYS A 563 22.43 2.73 5.72
CA LYS A 563 22.02 4.11 5.45
C LYS A 563 20.99 4.65 6.45
N ILE A 564 20.90 5.97 6.57
CA ILE A 564 20.01 6.65 7.53
C ILE A 564 18.53 6.27 7.34
N TYR A 565 18.08 6.00 6.11
CA TYR A 565 16.68 5.61 5.88
C TYR A 565 16.30 4.22 6.41
N PHE A 566 17.28 3.39 6.82
CA PHE A 566 17.00 2.15 7.55
C PHE A 566 17.01 2.42 9.05
N ALA A 567 16.05 1.87 9.79
CA ALA A 567 15.93 2.02 11.25
C ALA A 567 17.27 1.75 12.00
N TYR A 568 18.01 0.71 11.58
CA TYR A 568 19.35 0.43 12.09
C TYR A 568 20.34 1.59 11.85
N GLY A 569 20.47 2.04 10.59
CA GLY A 569 21.38 3.13 10.22
C GLY A 569 20.95 4.49 10.80
N PHE A 570 19.65 4.73 10.93
CA PHE A 570 19.08 5.91 11.58
C PHE A 570 19.58 6.05 13.02
N GLY A 571 19.46 4.99 13.82
CA GLY A 571 19.99 4.98 15.20
C GLY A 571 21.51 5.20 15.24
N ASN A 572 22.23 4.47 14.39
CA ASN A 572 23.70 4.47 14.37
C ASN A 572 24.32 5.81 13.98
N SER A 573 23.69 6.51 13.03
CA SER A 573 24.21 7.74 12.44
C SER A 573 23.65 9.02 13.08
N LEU A 574 22.45 8.98 13.65
CA LEU A 574 21.79 10.15 14.22
C LEU A 574 21.59 10.00 15.73
N THR A 575 20.71 9.09 16.14
CA THR A 575 20.23 9.00 17.52
C THR A 575 21.36 8.82 18.54
N PHE A 576 22.16 7.77 18.40
CA PHE A 576 23.16 7.41 19.42
C PHE A 576 24.32 8.40 19.52
N PRO A 577 25.02 8.77 18.41
CA PRO A 577 26.12 9.72 18.51
C PRO A 577 25.64 11.09 19.01
N PHE A 578 24.53 11.63 18.49
CA PHE A 578 24.09 12.99 18.87
C PHE A 578 23.58 13.06 20.30
N SER A 579 22.97 11.99 20.82
CA SER A 579 22.53 11.92 22.23
C SER A 579 23.67 12.09 23.24
N VAL A 580 24.91 11.78 22.86
CA VAL A 580 26.09 11.92 23.72
C VAL A 580 27.06 13.03 23.29
N GLY A 581 26.79 13.73 22.18
CA GLY A 581 27.73 14.70 21.61
C GLY A 581 28.91 14.05 20.88
N GLY A 582 28.71 12.85 20.34
CA GLY A 582 29.65 12.10 19.48
C GLY A 582 29.79 12.69 18.08
N THR A 583 30.54 12.03 17.21
CA THR A 583 30.69 12.42 15.79
C THR A 583 30.20 11.29 14.89
N THR A 584 29.52 11.62 13.79
CA THR A 584 29.11 10.66 12.76
C THR A 584 29.88 10.87 11.47
N VAL A 585 30.38 9.79 10.89
CA VAL A 585 30.90 9.77 9.52
C VAL A 585 29.75 9.45 8.56
N LEU A 586 29.41 10.39 7.68
CA LEU A 586 28.38 10.23 6.65
C LEU A 586 29.04 9.85 5.33
N LEU A 587 28.67 8.69 4.77
CA LEU A 587 29.25 8.16 3.54
C LEU A 587 28.17 8.06 2.45
N PRO A 588 28.12 9.00 1.48
CA PRO A 588 27.14 8.96 0.40
C PRO A 588 27.45 7.85 -0.61
N GLY A 589 26.45 7.49 -1.40
CA GLY A 589 26.54 6.54 -2.49
C GLY A 589 26.56 5.08 -2.04
N ARG A 590 26.89 4.18 -2.98
CA ARG A 590 26.96 2.75 -2.69
C ARG A 590 28.19 2.41 -1.83
N PRO A 591 28.03 1.58 -0.79
CA PRO A 591 29.12 1.25 0.12
C PRO A 591 30.11 0.26 -0.51
N LYS A 592 31.14 0.77 -1.18
CA LYS A 592 32.22 -0.04 -1.77
C LYS A 592 33.36 -0.22 -0.76
N PRO A 593 34.02 -1.40 -0.69
CA PRO A 593 35.12 -1.65 0.25
C PRO A 593 36.22 -0.57 0.26
N ALA A 594 36.72 -0.16 -0.91
CA ALA A 594 37.75 0.87 -1.02
C ALA A 594 37.37 2.19 -0.33
N ALA A 595 36.15 2.69 -0.59
CA ALA A 595 35.66 3.93 0.02
C ALA A 595 35.46 3.80 1.54
N ILE A 596 35.07 2.61 2.01
CA ILE A 596 34.90 2.33 3.45
C ILE A 596 36.27 2.32 4.14
N PHE A 597 37.27 1.66 3.57
CA PHE A 597 38.62 1.66 4.12
C PHE A 597 39.27 3.05 4.09
N GLU A 598 39.05 3.82 3.03
CA GLU A 598 39.45 5.23 2.96
C GLU A 598 38.81 6.05 4.09
N ALA A 599 37.51 5.84 4.34
CA ALA A 599 36.81 6.49 5.43
C ALA A 599 37.36 6.09 6.81
N ILE A 600 37.64 4.80 7.01
CA ILE A 600 38.22 4.30 8.26
C ILE A 600 39.60 4.93 8.51
N ASN A 601 40.45 5.01 7.49
CA ASN A 601 41.77 5.62 7.63
C ASN A 601 41.71 7.12 7.92
N THR A 602 40.76 7.82 7.28
CA THR A 602 40.65 9.28 7.33
C THR A 602 40.06 9.74 8.65
N TRP A 603 38.91 9.16 9.04
CA TRP A 603 38.14 9.63 10.19
C TRP A 603 38.29 8.75 11.44
N ARG A 604 39.00 7.62 11.33
CA ARG A 604 39.35 6.73 12.45
C ARG A 604 38.15 6.41 13.35
N PRO A 605 37.07 5.82 12.82
CA PRO A 605 35.87 5.53 13.60
C PRO A 605 36.20 4.61 14.78
N THR A 606 35.49 4.82 15.89
CA THR A 606 35.58 4.02 17.11
C THR A 606 34.48 2.98 17.18
N ILE A 607 33.31 3.26 16.59
CA ILE A 607 32.22 2.30 16.46
C ILE A 607 31.89 2.11 14.98
N PHE A 608 31.91 0.85 14.54
CA PHE A 608 31.63 0.47 13.17
C PHE A 608 30.37 -0.40 13.08
N PHE A 609 29.41 0.00 12.24
CA PHE A 609 28.15 -0.72 12.07
C PHE A 609 28.06 -1.31 10.67
N GLY A 610 27.84 -2.62 10.61
CA GLY A 610 27.74 -3.37 9.36
C GLY A 610 26.65 -4.44 9.37
N LEU A 611 26.52 -5.13 8.24
CA LEU A 611 25.73 -6.35 8.09
C LEU A 611 26.68 -7.51 7.78
N PRO A 612 26.33 -8.78 8.02
CA PRO A 612 27.21 -9.91 7.74
C PRO A 612 27.77 -9.92 6.31
N THR A 613 26.92 -9.69 5.30
CA THR A 613 27.32 -9.57 3.88
C THR A 613 28.38 -8.49 3.63
N LEU A 614 28.32 -7.38 4.34
CA LEU A 614 29.31 -6.31 4.24
C LEU A 614 30.63 -6.71 4.90
N TYR A 615 30.58 -7.31 6.10
CA TYR A 615 31.78 -7.82 6.76
C TYR A 615 32.52 -8.83 5.88
N THR A 616 31.79 -9.73 5.22
CA THR A 616 32.37 -10.64 4.22
C THR A 616 33.08 -9.88 3.09
N ALA A 617 32.41 -8.86 2.52
CA ALA A 617 32.98 -8.07 1.42
C ALA A 617 34.25 -7.32 1.84
N LEU A 618 34.29 -6.80 3.07
CA LEU A 618 35.46 -6.10 3.62
C LEU A 618 36.62 -7.06 3.89
N CYS A 619 36.36 -8.22 4.51
CA CYS A 619 37.39 -9.22 4.79
C CYS A 619 38.03 -9.80 3.52
N ASN A 620 37.27 -9.91 2.43
CA ASN A 620 37.74 -10.44 1.15
C ASN A 620 38.36 -9.38 0.23
N ALA A 621 38.31 -8.11 0.60
CA ALA A 621 38.86 -7.03 -0.22
C ALA A 621 40.39 -7.01 -0.15
N PRO A 622 41.12 -6.75 -1.26
CA PRO A 622 42.58 -6.61 -1.24
C PRO A 622 43.10 -5.58 -0.24
N GLU A 623 42.30 -4.55 0.03
CA GLU A 623 42.56 -3.49 0.98
C GLU A 623 42.65 -4.00 2.44
N ALA A 624 41.97 -5.10 2.79
CA ALA A 624 41.87 -5.58 4.18
C ALA A 624 43.24 -5.80 4.83
N ALA A 625 44.22 -6.31 4.08
CA ALA A 625 45.57 -6.60 4.58
C ALA A 625 46.41 -5.35 4.89
N ASN A 626 46.06 -4.20 4.31
CA ASN A 626 46.89 -2.98 4.33
C ASN A 626 46.26 -1.83 5.15
N ASN A 627 45.10 -2.05 5.77
CA ASN A 627 44.35 -1.01 6.47
C ASN A 627 44.45 -1.15 7.99
N ASN A 628 44.45 -0.02 8.68
CA ASN A 628 44.57 0.03 10.13
C ASN A 628 43.20 0.18 10.80
N LEU A 629 42.66 -0.92 11.32
CA LEU A 629 41.35 -0.95 12.02
C LEU A 629 41.44 -0.69 13.53
N SER A 630 42.62 -0.36 14.07
CA SER A 630 42.85 -0.24 15.53
C SER A 630 42.06 0.85 16.25
N SER A 631 41.49 1.83 15.53
CA SER A 631 40.60 2.82 16.16
C SER A 631 39.25 2.23 16.56
N ILE A 632 38.80 1.18 15.88
CA ILE A 632 37.48 0.59 16.07
C ILE A 632 37.52 -0.23 17.36
N ARG A 633 36.89 0.29 18.42
CA ARG A 633 36.74 -0.41 19.70
C ARG A 633 35.53 -1.34 19.73
N LEU A 634 34.56 -1.14 18.84
CA LEU A 634 33.31 -1.89 18.80
C LEU A 634 32.82 -2.06 17.37
N SER A 635 32.41 -3.27 17.00
CA SER A 635 31.80 -3.60 15.72
C SER A 635 30.43 -4.21 15.95
N ILE A 636 29.38 -3.70 15.31
CA ILE A 636 28.02 -4.21 15.47
C ILE A 636 27.53 -4.77 14.14
N SER A 637 27.01 -6.00 14.20
CA SER A 637 26.35 -6.66 13.09
C SER A 637 24.86 -6.82 13.38
N ALA A 638 24.02 -6.45 12.42
CA ALA A 638 22.59 -6.66 12.56
C ALA A 638 21.94 -7.06 11.23
N ALA A 639 20.63 -7.24 11.31
CA ALA A 639 19.73 -7.63 10.24
C ALA A 639 19.83 -9.10 9.78
N GLU A 640 21.01 -9.72 9.72
CA GLU A 640 21.13 -11.14 9.35
C GLU A 640 21.88 -11.92 10.44
N THR A 641 21.69 -13.24 10.47
CA THR A 641 22.47 -14.12 11.35
C THR A 641 23.96 -14.01 11.01
N LEU A 642 24.81 -13.79 12.02
CA LEU A 642 26.25 -13.71 11.82
C LEU A 642 26.85 -15.11 11.86
N SER A 643 27.52 -15.52 10.77
CA SER A 643 28.22 -16.81 10.74
C SER A 643 29.55 -16.74 11.50
N ARG A 644 29.99 -17.90 12.03
CA ARG A 644 31.27 -18.03 12.72
C ARG A 644 32.45 -17.61 11.84
N ASP A 645 32.43 -18.00 10.57
CA ASP A 645 33.51 -17.68 9.62
C ASP A 645 33.64 -16.16 9.41
N ILE A 646 32.52 -15.44 9.31
CA ILE A 646 32.54 -13.98 9.17
C ILE A 646 33.06 -13.33 10.46
N TYR A 647 32.60 -13.81 11.61
CA TYR A 647 33.05 -13.34 12.93
C TYR A 647 34.56 -13.50 13.10
N ASP A 648 35.09 -14.70 12.85
CA ASP A 648 36.51 -15.01 13.00
C ASP A 648 37.37 -14.26 11.96
N SER A 649 36.87 -14.11 10.72
CA SER A 649 37.57 -13.34 9.67
C SER A 649 37.68 -11.86 10.03
N TRP A 650 36.62 -11.25 10.53
CA TRP A 650 36.67 -9.85 10.98
C TRP A 650 37.55 -9.71 12.21
N LYS A 651 37.46 -10.63 13.16
CA LYS A 651 38.31 -10.64 14.36
C LYS A 651 39.79 -10.70 14.02
N ALA A 652 40.17 -11.41 12.97
CA ALA A 652 41.56 -11.49 12.52
C ALA A 652 42.13 -10.13 12.06
N ILE A 653 41.30 -9.23 11.50
CA ILE A 653 41.74 -7.93 10.98
C ILE A 653 41.44 -6.75 11.93
N ALA A 654 40.36 -6.83 12.71
CA ALA A 654 39.93 -5.77 13.63
C ALA A 654 40.35 -6.01 15.10
N GLY A 655 40.79 -7.23 15.44
CA GLY A 655 41.17 -7.63 16.80
C GLY A 655 40.01 -8.08 17.70
N HIS A 656 38.77 -7.83 17.29
CA HIS A 656 37.54 -8.29 17.94
C HIS A 656 36.50 -8.68 16.89
N GLY A 657 35.58 -9.57 17.26
CA GLY A 657 34.51 -9.97 16.36
C GLY A 657 33.27 -9.07 16.51
N PRO A 658 32.39 -9.00 15.50
CA PRO A 658 31.19 -8.17 15.58
C PRO A 658 30.20 -8.68 16.63
N THR A 659 29.61 -7.77 17.40
CA THR A 659 28.48 -8.04 18.31
C THR A 659 27.19 -8.12 17.49
N GLU A 660 26.58 -9.31 17.46
CA GLU A 660 25.32 -9.56 16.73
C GLU A 660 24.10 -9.04 17.50
N GLY A 661 23.18 -8.37 16.80
CA GLY A 661 21.89 -7.96 17.34
C GLY A 661 20.76 -8.04 16.31
N LEU A 662 19.53 -8.12 16.81
CA LEU A 662 18.29 -8.16 16.04
C LEU A 662 17.38 -7.01 16.43
N GLY A 663 16.88 -6.32 15.41
CA GLY A 663 15.84 -5.30 15.52
C GLY A 663 14.87 -5.41 14.36
N SER A 664 13.88 -4.53 14.36
CA SER A 664 12.92 -4.34 13.28
C SER A 664 12.66 -2.86 13.07
N THR A 665 12.07 -2.50 11.93
CA THR A 665 11.62 -1.13 11.70
C THR A 665 10.51 -0.79 12.70
N GLU A 666 9.60 -1.73 13.00
CA GLU A 666 8.50 -1.55 13.94
C GLU A 666 8.95 -1.29 15.38
N MET A 667 10.16 -1.69 15.78
CA MET A 667 10.73 -1.41 17.12
C MET A 667 11.78 -0.29 17.08
N LEU A 668 11.92 0.40 15.95
CA LEU A 668 12.94 1.39 15.60
C LEU A 668 14.39 0.88 15.57
N HIS A 669 14.80 0.05 16.53
CA HIS A 669 16.18 -0.46 16.62
C HIS A 669 16.24 -1.87 17.25
N ILE A 670 17.42 -2.24 17.73
CA ILE A 670 17.77 -3.56 18.26
C ILE A 670 17.14 -3.79 19.63
N TYR A 671 16.40 -4.90 19.76
CA TYR A 671 15.74 -5.34 21.00
C TYR A 671 16.27 -6.69 21.53
N LEU A 672 17.02 -7.45 20.71
CA LEU A 672 17.83 -8.59 21.14
C LEU A 672 19.29 -8.34 20.76
N SER A 673 20.23 -8.53 21.67
CA SER A 673 21.65 -8.36 21.34
C SER A 673 22.56 -9.24 22.16
N ASN A 674 23.67 -9.66 21.54
CA ASN A 674 24.84 -10.10 22.28
C ASN A 674 25.48 -8.89 22.98
N THR A 675 26.41 -9.13 23.90
CA THR A 675 27.17 -8.04 24.52
C THR A 675 28.60 -8.07 24.00
N PRO A 676 29.35 -6.95 24.10
CA PRO A 676 30.77 -6.95 23.73
C PRO A 676 31.62 -8.01 24.46
N ASP A 677 31.17 -8.47 25.63
CA ASP A 677 31.87 -9.43 26.48
C ASP A 677 31.34 -10.89 26.37
N ASP A 678 30.13 -11.10 25.83
CA ASP A 678 29.53 -12.43 25.60
C ASP A 678 28.91 -12.54 24.19
N HIS A 679 29.71 -13.07 23.26
CA HIS A 679 29.31 -13.34 21.88
C HIS A 679 28.89 -14.82 21.70
N ARG A 680 27.58 -15.07 21.73
CA ARG A 680 27.01 -16.39 21.45
C ARG A 680 26.67 -16.51 19.97
N ILE A 681 27.64 -16.97 19.18
CA ILE A 681 27.50 -17.10 17.72
C ILE A 681 26.24 -17.91 17.35
N GLY A 682 25.42 -17.35 16.45
CA GLY A 682 24.16 -17.94 16.00
C GLY A 682 22.96 -17.59 16.88
N ALA A 683 23.16 -16.95 18.04
CA ALA A 683 22.09 -16.33 18.81
C ALA A 683 21.89 -14.89 18.34
N ALA A 684 20.63 -14.51 18.12
CA ALA A 684 20.25 -13.11 17.91
C ALA A 684 20.59 -12.24 19.13
N GLY A 685 20.70 -12.86 20.31
CA GLY A 685 21.14 -12.23 21.55
C GLY A 685 20.20 -12.51 22.73
N ALA A 686 20.44 -11.78 23.81
CA ALA A 686 19.55 -11.68 24.97
C ALA A 686 18.70 -10.40 24.87
N PRO A 687 17.57 -10.30 25.61
CA PRO A 687 16.75 -9.08 25.66
C PRO A 687 17.59 -7.87 26.04
N VAL A 688 17.53 -6.83 25.22
CA VAL A 688 18.14 -5.54 25.54
C VAL A 688 17.38 -4.94 26.71
N PRO A 689 18.04 -4.40 27.76
CA PRO A 689 17.36 -3.70 28.84
C PRO A 689 16.37 -2.67 28.29
N GLY A 690 15.12 -2.71 28.75
CA GLY A 690 14.02 -1.92 28.20
C GLY A 690 13.04 -2.71 27.32
N TYR A 691 13.36 -3.92 26.87
CA TYR A 691 12.44 -4.69 26.05
C TYR A 691 11.96 -5.96 26.76
N ASP A 692 10.65 -6.19 26.68
CA ASP A 692 10.07 -7.47 27.04
C ASP A 692 10.00 -8.36 25.79
N ILE A 693 10.39 -9.62 25.94
CA ILE A 693 10.36 -10.63 24.88
C ILE A 693 9.61 -11.84 25.41
N ARG A 694 8.66 -12.35 24.62
CA ARG A 694 8.04 -13.65 24.86
C ARG A 694 7.88 -14.41 23.56
N LEU A 695 7.81 -15.74 23.65
CA LEU A 695 7.55 -16.62 22.51
C LEU A 695 6.16 -17.23 22.66
N GLU A 696 5.34 -17.15 21.62
CA GLU A 696 3.98 -17.67 21.59
C GLU A 696 3.89 -18.90 20.69
N ARG A 697 3.37 -20.00 21.22
CA ARG A 697 3.16 -21.25 20.48
C ARG A 697 1.88 -21.17 19.63
N PRO A 698 1.68 -22.11 18.68
CA PRO A 698 0.48 -22.11 17.83
C PRO A 698 -0.86 -22.23 18.58
N ASP A 699 -0.84 -22.72 19.83
CA ASP A 699 -2.02 -22.82 20.70
C ASP A 699 -2.32 -21.49 21.44
N GLY A 700 -1.52 -20.45 21.25
CA GLY A 700 -1.64 -19.13 21.88
C GLY A 700 -1.01 -19.05 23.29
N ASN A 701 -0.41 -20.13 23.78
CA ASN A 701 0.28 -20.13 25.07
C ASN A 701 1.75 -19.72 24.93
N GLU A 702 2.34 -19.21 26.01
CA GLU A 702 3.77 -18.88 26.05
C GLU A 702 4.64 -20.15 26.01
N ALA A 703 5.72 -20.11 25.23
CA ALA A 703 6.66 -21.21 25.09
C ALA A 703 7.64 -21.24 26.28
N ALA A 704 7.92 -22.43 26.81
CA ALA A 704 8.95 -22.61 27.84
C ALA A 704 10.37 -22.53 27.23
N PRO A 705 11.42 -22.30 28.04
CA PRO A 705 12.81 -22.46 27.61
C PRO A 705 13.05 -23.77 26.86
N GLY A 706 13.67 -23.69 25.68
CA GLY A 706 13.91 -24.82 24.79
C GLY A 706 12.75 -25.18 23.85
N GLU A 707 11.55 -24.64 24.05
CA GLU A 707 10.43 -24.77 23.13
C GLU A 707 10.45 -23.67 22.06
N GLU A 708 9.89 -23.98 20.89
CA GLU A 708 9.78 -23.02 19.80
C GLU A 708 8.48 -22.21 19.90
N GLY A 709 8.56 -20.92 19.59
CA GLY A 709 7.39 -20.05 19.42
C GLY A 709 7.68 -18.84 18.53
N VAL A 710 6.63 -18.13 18.14
CA VAL A 710 6.74 -16.86 17.41
C VAL A 710 6.98 -15.73 18.41
N MET A 711 7.92 -14.85 18.09
CA MET A 711 8.31 -13.77 18.98
C MET A 711 7.31 -12.63 19.02
N LEU A 712 6.99 -12.19 20.24
CA LEU A 712 6.38 -10.91 20.53
C LEU A 712 7.37 -10.04 21.29
N VAL A 713 7.43 -8.77 20.91
CA VAL A 713 8.33 -7.76 21.51
C VAL A 713 7.51 -6.59 22.02
N ARG A 714 7.85 -6.05 23.20
CA ARG A 714 7.24 -4.83 23.72
C ARG A 714 8.32 -3.89 24.27
N GLY A 715 8.16 -2.60 23.99
CA GLY A 715 8.98 -1.51 24.52
C GLY A 715 8.52 -0.18 23.93
N ASP A 716 8.82 0.95 24.58
CA ASP A 716 8.31 2.28 24.20
C ASP A 716 8.75 2.77 22.79
N SER A 717 9.73 2.14 22.13
CA SER A 717 10.05 2.47 20.72
C SER A 717 9.21 1.69 19.70
N SER A 718 8.16 0.99 20.14
CA SER A 718 7.24 0.29 19.24
C SER A 718 6.37 1.28 18.49
N THR A 719 6.26 1.10 17.18
CA THR A 719 5.31 1.84 16.36
C THR A 719 3.87 1.58 16.85
N PRO A 720 3.01 2.61 16.95
CA PRO A 720 1.62 2.43 17.36
C PRO A 720 0.76 1.82 16.24
N CYS A 721 1.10 2.09 14.98
CA CYS A 721 0.28 1.67 13.84
C CYS A 721 1.06 1.65 12.53
N TYR A 722 0.50 0.94 11.55
CA TYR A 722 0.75 1.22 10.15
C TYR A 722 -0.24 2.27 9.64
N TRP A 723 0.26 3.38 9.09
CA TRP A 723 -0.56 4.49 8.60
C TRP A 723 -1.63 4.02 7.62
N ARG A 724 -2.90 4.34 7.92
CA ARG A 724 -4.09 3.96 7.11
C ARG A 724 -4.16 2.47 6.75
N ARG A 725 -3.60 1.60 7.60
CA ARG A 725 -3.61 0.14 7.44
C ARG A 725 -4.09 -0.53 8.74
N PRO A 726 -5.36 -0.31 9.14
CA PRO A 726 -5.94 -0.89 10.36
C PRO A 726 -5.94 -2.42 10.33
N ASP A 727 -6.11 -3.02 9.15
CA ASP A 727 -6.03 -4.46 8.90
C ASP A 727 -4.67 -5.01 9.36
N LYS A 728 -3.58 -4.41 8.88
CA LYS A 728 -2.21 -4.85 9.24
C LYS A 728 -1.80 -4.39 10.63
N THR A 729 -2.34 -3.27 11.09
CA THR A 729 -2.10 -2.81 12.45
C THR A 729 -2.64 -3.80 13.46
N ALA A 730 -3.88 -4.29 13.30
CA ALA A 730 -4.45 -5.30 14.19
C ALA A 730 -3.73 -6.66 14.12
N GLU A 731 -3.20 -7.05 12.95
CA GLU A 731 -2.43 -8.28 12.79
C GLU A 731 -1.08 -8.24 13.55
N THR A 732 -0.38 -7.10 13.53
CA THR A 732 0.98 -6.93 14.06
C THR A 732 1.03 -6.31 15.46
N MET A 733 0.27 -5.25 15.73
CA MET A 733 0.28 -4.50 17.00
C MET A 733 -0.83 -5.04 17.92
N ARG A 734 -0.46 -5.94 18.83
CA ARG A 734 -1.38 -6.70 19.69
C ARG A 734 -1.25 -6.27 21.15
N GLY A 735 -1.95 -5.21 21.54
CA GLY A 735 -2.02 -4.76 22.93
C GLY A 735 -0.64 -4.37 23.51
N GLY A 736 0.08 -3.51 22.78
CA GLY A 736 1.45 -3.06 23.13
C GLY A 736 2.56 -4.02 22.70
N TRP A 737 2.22 -5.22 22.21
CA TRP A 737 3.19 -6.18 21.67
C TRP A 737 3.25 -6.11 20.15
N ILE A 738 4.46 -6.10 19.59
CA ILE A 738 4.72 -6.31 18.18
C ILE A 738 4.90 -7.81 17.93
N TYR A 739 3.98 -8.40 17.17
CA TYR A 739 4.11 -9.73 16.61
C TYR A 739 5.10 -9.67 15.44
N THR A 740 6.30 -10.25 15.60
CA THR A 740 7.36 -10.11 14.59
C THR A 740 7.16 -11.04 13.40
N GLY A 741 6.46 -12.17 13.61
CA GLY A 741 6.39 -13.28 12.65
C GLY A 741 7.66 -14.15 12.61
N ASP A 742 8.66 -13.85 13.44
CA ASP A 742 9.91 -14.61 13.53
C ASP A 742 9.80 -15.72 14.58
N ARG A 743 10.15 -16.96 14.21
CA ARG A 743 10.17 -18.12 15.10
C ARG A 743 11.51 -18.23 15.79
N PHE A 744 11.50 -18.50 17.09
CA PHE A 744 12.69 -18.61 17.93
C PHE A 744 12.57 -19.77 18.92
N VAL A 745 13.72 -20.20 19.43
CA VAL A 745 13.85 -21.00 20.65
C VAL A 745 14.74 -20.23 21.63
N GLU A 746 14.31 -20.13 22.88
CA GLU A 746 15.11 -19.54 23.96
C GLU A 746 15.97 -20.63 24.63
N ARG A 747 17.24 -20.32 24.89
CA ARG A 747 18.18 -21.16 25.66
C ARG A 747 19.13 -20.29 26.47
N ASP A 748 19.16 -20.50 27.78
CA ASP A 748 20.08 -19.82 28.71
C ASP A 748 20.06 -18.28 28.62
N GLY A 749 18.87 -17.71 28.42
CA GLY A 749 18.59 -16.28 28.27
C GLY A 749 18.78 -15.73 26.85
N TYR A 750 19.11 -16.58 25.88
CA TYR A 750 19.44 -16.18 24.51
C TYR A 750 18.50 -16.80 23.48
N PHE A 751 18.23 -16.05 22.41
CA PHE A 751 17.24 -16.41 21.41
C PHE A 751 17.89 -16.85 20.10
N TYR A 752 17.53 -18.05 19.63
CA TYR A 752 18.05 -18.66 18.40
C TYR A 752 16.96 -18.75 17.33
N PHE A 753 17.19 -18.08 16.19
CA PHE A 753 16.23 -17.98 15.10
C PHE A 753 15.96 -19.36 14.46
N GLN A 754 14.68 -19.67 14.21
CA GLN A 754 14.20 -20.92 13.60
C GLN A 754 13.47 -20.69 12.26
N GLY A 755 13.42 -19.46 11.75
CA GLY A 755 12.74 -19.11 10.51
C GLY A 755 11.57 -18.17 10.71
N ARG A 756 10.75 -17.99 9.66
CA ARG A 756 9.55 -17.14 9.65
C ARG A 756 8.29 -17.98 9.71
N ALA A 757 7.23 -17.42 10.29
CA ALA A 757 5.88 -17.98 10.22
C ALA A 757 5.17 -17.68 8.88
N ASP A 758 5.65 -16.71 8.09
CA ASP A 758 4.97 -16.17 6.92
C ASP A 758 5.83 -16.18 5.63
N ASP A 759 6.78 -17.11 5.55
CA ASP A 759 7.62 -17.38 4.37
C ASP A 759 8.55 -16.22 3.89
N LEU A 760 8.69 -15.10 4.63
CA LEU A 760 9.71 -14.10 4.28
C LEU A 760 11.13 -14.66 4.40
N VAL A 761 12.01 -14.14 3.55
CA VAL A 761 13.44 -14.45 3.57
C VAL A 761 14.21 -13.14 3.66
N LYS A 762 15.20 -13.08 4.55
CA LYS A 762 16.08 -11.91 4.65
C LYS A 762 17.27 -12.10 3.71
N VAL A 763 17.42 -11.19 2.75
CA VAL A 763 18.48 -11.24 1.73
C VAL A 763 19.21 -9.90 1.71
N SER A 764 20.51 -9.93 2.00
CA SER A 764 21.34 -8.71 2.13
C SER A 764 20.74 -7.69 3.12
N GLY A 765 20.21 -8.18 4.24
CA GLY A 765 19.61 -7.41 5.33
C GLY A 765 18.20 -6.90 5.06
N GLN A 766 17.63 -7.15 3.88
CA GLN A 766 16.30 -6.69 3.49
C GLN A 766 15.30 -7.84 3.41
N TRP A 767 14.06 -7.59 3.85
CA TRP A 767 12.99 -8.58 3.76
C TRP A 767 12.50 -8.75 2.33
N VAL A 768 12.49 -9.99 1.87
CA VAL A 768 12.02 -10.36 0.54
C VAL A 768 10.98 -11.47 0.66
N TRP A 769 9.86 -11.31 -0.03
CA TRP A 769 8.84 -12.34 -0.10
C TRP A 769 9.05 -13.21 -1.34
N PRO A 770 9.36 -14.51 -1.21
CA PRO A 770 9.63 -15.36 -2.37
C PRO A 770 8.50 -15.39 -3.39
N LEU A 771 7.24 -15.36 -2.95
CA LEU A 771 6.08 -15.37 -3.83
C LEU A 771 5.97 -14.11 -4.71
N GLU A 772 6.49 -12.96 -4.28
CA GLU A 772 6.55 -11.75 -5.11
C GLU A 772 7.42 -11.99 -6.36
N ILE A 773 8.54 -12.69 -6.17
CA ILE A 773 9.47 -13.05 -7.23
C ILE A 773 8.88 -14.17 -8.08
N GLU A 774 8.18 -15.14 -7.49
CA GLU A 774 7.44 -16.15 -8.24
C GLU A 774 6.42 -15.49 -9.17
N ARG A 775 5.64 -14.52 -8.66
CA ARG A 775 4.66 -13.78 -9.46
C ARG A 775 5.32 -13.02 -10.60
N CYS A 776 6.38 -12.27 -10.30
CA CYS A 776 7.17 -11.56 -11.30
C CYS A 776 7.68 -12.53 -12.38
N LEU A 777 8.39 -13.59 -12.01
CA LEU A 777 8.93 -14.55 -12.97
C LEU A 777 7.82 -15.26 -13.78
N ASN A 778 6.67 -15.56 -13.18
CA ASN A 778 5.55 -16.19 -13.89
C ASN A 778 4.91 -15.29 -14.97
N GLU A 779 5.16 -13.97 -14.94
CA GLU A 779 4.74 -13.03 -15.98
C GLU A 779 5.73 -12.97 -17.16
N HIS A 780 6.94 -13.51 -17.01
CA HIS A 780 7.90 -13.61 -18.11
C HIS A 780 7.42 -14.58 -19.19
N GLU A 781 7.52 -14.21 -20.47
CA GLU A 781 6.97 -14.98 -21.59
C GLU A 781 7.46 -16.44 -21.65
N ASP A 782 8.73 -16.66 -21.32
CA ASP A 782 9.34 -17.99 -21.34
C ASP A 782 9.05 -18.87 -20.13
N VAL A 783 8.55 -18.30 -19.02
CA VAL A 783 8.30 -19.05 -17.79
C VAL A 783 6.89 -19.63 -17.80
N LYS A 784 6.79 -20.95 -17.60
CA LYS A 784 5.51 -21.66 -17.47
C LYS A 784 4.97 -21.61 -16.05
N GLU A 785 5.82 -21.99 -15.10
CA GLU A 785 5.60 -21.93 -13.67
C GLU A 785 6.96 -21.91 -12.96
N CYS A 786 7.05 -21.27 -11.81
CA CYS A 786 8.24 -21.28 -10.97
C CYS A 786 7.89 -21.31 -9.49
N ALA A 787 8.85 -21.75 -8.68
CA ALA A 787 8.81 -21.65 -7.23
C ALA A 787 10.11 -20.99 -6.76
N VAL A 788 10.02 -20.06 -5.81
CA VAL A 788 11.17 -19.38 -5.24
C VAL A 788 11.25 -19.76 -3.78
N ILE A 789 12.41 -20.23 -3.38
CA ILE A 789 12.66 -20.69 -2.02
C ILE A 789 13.92 -20.03 -1.44
N ALA A 790 13.93 -19.90 -0.12
CA ALA A 790 15.13 -19.58 0.61
C ALA A 790 16.17 -20.68 0.36
N HIS A 791 17.40 -20.28 0.08
CA HIS A 791 18.53 -21.20 -0.07
C HIS A 791 19.69 -20.70 0.76
N GLN A 792 20.23 -21.57 1.60
CA GLN A 792 21.40 -21.26 2.39
C GLN A 792 22.66 -21.63 1.59
N LEU A 793 23.53 -20.65 1.36
CA LEU A 793 24.83 -20.85 0.72
C LEU A 793 25.79 -21.60 1.66
N ALA A 794 26.87 -22.14 1.11
CA ALA A 794 27.90 -22.86 1.90
C ALA A 794 28.46 -22.05 3.07
N ASP A 795 28.49 -20.71 2.94
CA ASP A 795 28.94 -19.77 3.98
C ASP A 795 27.83 -19.32 4.95
N GLN A 796 26.73 -20.07 5.00
CA GLN A 796 25.54 -19.84 5.85
C GLN A 796 24.69 -18.62 5.48
N ARG A 797 25.06 -17.83 4.46
CA ARG A 797 24.23 -16.70 4.02
C ARG A 797 22.95 -17.19 3.34
N MET A 798 21.84 -16.51 3.62
CA MET A 798 20.58 -16.76 2.94
C MET A 798 20.52 -16.04 1.59
N THR A 799 20.02 -16.72 0.58
CA THR A 799 19.71 -16.18 -0.73
C THR A 799 18.39 -16.77 -1.26
N LEU A 800 18.02 -16.38 -2.47
CA LEU A 800 16.84 -16.91 -3.16
C LEU A 800 17.26 -17.80 -4.32
N ARG A 801 16.68 -19.00 -4.35
CA ARG A 801 16.77 -19.95 -5.47
C ARG A 801 15.41 -20.02 -6.15
N ALA A 802 15.38 -19.68 -7.43
CA ALA A 802 14.21 -19.87 -8.29
C ALA A 802 14.32 -21.20 -9.01
N VAL A 803 13.34 -22.08 -8.82
CA VAL A 803 13.19 -23.34 -9.56
C VAL A 803 12.16 -23.10 -10.65
N VAL A 804 12.58 -23.16 -11.91
CA VAL A 804 11.84 -22.64 -13.07
C VAL A 804 11.52 -23.75 -14.06
N VAL A 805 10.28 -23.77 -14.54
CA VAL A 805 9.84 -24.57 -15.68
C VAL A 805 9.64 -23.65 -16.89
N LEU A 806 10.34 -23.90 -17.99
CA LEU A 806 10.22 -23.11 -19.22
C LEU A 806 9.04 -23.59 -20.09
N ARG A 807 8.35 -22.68 -20.78
CA ARG A 807 7.20 -23.00 -21.67
C ARG A 807 7.57 -23.89 -22.85
N GLN A 808 8.74 -23.65 -23.45
CA GLN A 808 9.21 -24.41 -24.62
C GLN A 808 9.83 -25.77 -24.25
N GLY A 809 9.99 -26.07 -22.95
CA GLY A 809 10.76 -27.21 -22.47
C GLY A 809 12.27 -27.05 -22.71
N GLY A 810 13.10 -27.73 -21.91
CA GLY A 810 14.56 -27.72 -22.03
C GLY A 810 15.29 -27.35 -20.74
N ALA A 811 16.61 -27.59 -20.71
CA ALA A 811 17.50 -27.10 -19.65
C ALA A 811 17.87 -25.66 -19.98
N GLY A 812 17.44 -24.69 -19.16
CA GLY A 812 17.87 -23.31 -19.34
C GLY A 812 19.39 -23.20 -19.22
N ASP A 813 19.96 -22.19 -19.88
CA ASP A 813 21.40 -21.95 -19.89
C ASP A 813 21.77 -20.67 -19.10
N ALA A 814 23.04 -20.30 -19.13
CA ALA A 814 23.52 -19.10 -18.47
C ALA A 814 22.93 -17.80 -19.07
N ILE A 815 22.59 -17.82 -20.36
CA ILE A 815 21.98 -16.67 -21.05
C ILE A 815 20.56 -16.49 -20.54
N LYS A 816 19.74 -17.54 -20.55
CA LYS A 816 18.37 -17.53 -20.01
C LYS A 816 18.34 -17.16 -18.53
N THR A 817 19.31 -17.66 -17.76
CA THR A 817 19.43 -17.31 -16.34
C THR A 817 19.63 -15.82 -16.14
N ARG A 818 20.52 -15.22 -16.93
CA ARG A 818 20.77 -13.79 -16.86
C ARG A 818 19.55 -12.98 -17.31
N GLU A 819 18.88 -13.40 -18.38
CA GLU A 819 17.63 -12.76 -18.85
C GLU A 819 16.56 -12.74 -17.76
N LEU A 820 16.29 -13.87 -17.11
CA LEU A 820 15.30 -13.94 -16.02
C LEU A 820 15.70 -13.08 -14.81
N GLN A 821 16.99 -13.09 -14.45
CA GLN A 821 17.49 -12.24 -13.36
C GLN A 821 17.35 -10.75 -13.69
N ASP A 822 17.69 -10.36 -14.92
CA ASP A 822 17.62 -8.98 -15.36
C ASP A 822 16.16 -8.51 -15.47
N TYR A 823 15.25 -9.36 -15.93
CA TYR A 823 13.81 -9.08 -15.89
C TYR A 823 13.30 -8.83 -14.46
N VAL A 824 13.71 -9.63 -13.47
CA VAL A 824 13.31 -9.36 -12.08
C VAL A 824 13.86 -8.01 -11.60
N ARG A 825 15.07 -7.58 -12.02
CA ARG A 825 15.63 -6.27 -11.66
C ARG A 825 14.89 -5.09 -12.32
N THR A 826 14.26 -5.30 -13.48
CA THR A 826 13.51 -4.22 -14.14
C THR A 826 12.13 -4.05 -13.51
N VAL A 827 11.51 -5.13 -13.03
CA VAL A 827 10.17 -5.12 -12.44
C VAL A 827 10.22 -4.84 -10.93
N LEU A 828 11.09 -5.53 -10.20
CA LEU A 828 11.19 -5.46 -8.74
C LEU A 828 12.45 -4.71 -8.29
N MET A 829 12.51 -4.37 -6.99
CA MET A 829 13.70 -3.73 -6.43
C MET A 829 14.97 -4.59 -6.68
N PRO A 830 16.11 -3.99 -7.08
CA PRO A 830 17.26 -4.74 -7.60
C PRO A 830 17.87 -5.79 -6.67
N PHE A 831 17.60 -5.75 -5.36
CA PHE A 831 18.08 -6.77 -4.42
C PHE A 831 17.22 -8.05 -4.41
N LYS A 832 15.98 -8.01 -4.94
CA LYS A 832 15.00 -9.11 -4.90
C LYS A 832 15.25 -10.23 -5.92
N TYR A 833 16.12 -10.04 -6.91
CA TYR A 833 16.35 -11.08 -7.92
C TYR A 833 16.95 -12.38 -7.32
N PRO A 834 16.53 -13.57 -7.80
CA PRO A 834 17.06 -14.83 -7.32
C PRO A 834 18.51 -15.00 -7.76
N ARG A 835 19.41 -15.25 -6.80
CA ARG A 835 20.83 -15.45 -7.11
C ARG A 835 21.09 -16.78 -7.81
N LEU A 836 20.25 -17.78 -7.53
CA LEU A 836 20.32 -19.10 -8.14
C LEU A 836 19.07 -19.32 -8.97
N VAL A 837 19.24 -19.82 -10.20
CA VAL A 837 18.13 -20.27 -11.05
C VAL A 837 18.41 -21.71 -11.43
N GLU A 838 17.47 -22.59 -11.10
CA GLU A 838 17.50 -24.02 -11.38
C GLU A 838 16.37 -24.35 -12.35
N TYR A 839 16.65 -25.09 -13.41
CA TYR A 839 15.66 -25.46 -14.41
C TYR A 839 15.22 -26.91 -14.21
N VAL A 840 13.91 -27.11 -14.10
CA VAL A 840 13.31 -28.44 -13.98
C VAL A 840 12.24 -28.63 -15.04
N THR A 841 11.95 -29.89 -15.40
CA THR A 841 10.90 -30.22 -16.35
C THR A 841 9.50 -30.04 -15.76
N GLU A 842 9.37 -30.22 -14.44
CA GLU A 842 8.14 -30.03 -13.68
C GLU A 842 8.46 -29.67 -12.22
N LEU A 843 7.58 -28.90 -11.58
CA LEU A 843 7.65 -28.66 -10.15
C LEU A 843 6.98 -29.82 -9.39
N PRO A 844 7.53 -30.27 -8.25
CA PRO A 844 6.88 -31.26 -7.41
C PRO A 844 5.54 -30.71 -6.92
N LYS A 845 4.49 -31.53 -6.93
CA LYS A 845 3.13 -31.14 -6.54
C LYS A 845 2.60 -32.11 -5.49
N THR A 846 1.91 -31.58 -4.48
CA THR A 846 1.15 -32.35 -3.49
C THR A 846 -0.03 -33.08 -4.16
N GLY A 847 -0.66 -34.03 -3.46
CA GLY A 847 -1.87 -34.73 -3.95
C GLY A 847 -3.06 -33.82 -4.27
N THR A 848 -3.01 -32.53 -3.90
CA THR A 848 -4.01 -31.50 -4.24
C THR A 848 -3.63 -30.64 -5.46
N GLY A 849 -2.52 -30.93 -6.12
CA GLY A 849 -2.03 -30.17 -7.29
C GLY A 849 -1.28 -28.88 -6.97
N LYS A 850 -1.11 -28.52 -5.68
CA LYS A 850 -0.27 -27.38 -5.23
C LYS A 850 1.21 -27.74 -5.27
N ILE A 851 2.09 -26.78 -5.59
CA ILE A 851 3.55 -26.93 -5.53
C ILE A 851 3.97 -27.39 -4.14
N ASP A 852 4.72 -28.49 -4.07
CA ASP A 852 5.33 -29.02 -2.86
C ASP A 852 6.69 -28.36 -2.63
N ARG A 853 6.69 -27.27 -1.85
CA ARG A 853 7.91 -26.49 -1.57
C ARG A 853 8.89 -27.23 -0.65
N GLN A 854 8.43 -28.19 0.15
CA GLN A 854 9.32 -28.97 1.00
C GLN A 854 10.18 -29.92 0.16
N ALA A 855 9.59 -30.53 -0.86
CA ALA A 855 10.30 -31.38 -1.81
C ALA A 855 11.39 -30.63 -2.60
N LEU A 856 11.24 -29.31 -2.78
CA LEU A 856 12.25 -28.46 -3.43
C LEU A 856 13.45 -28.15 -2.52
N GLY A 857 13.30 -28.21 -1.19
CA GLY A 857 14.30 -27.77 -0.21
C GLY A 857 15.55 -28.64 -0.10
N ALA A 858 15.49 -29.91 -0.53
CA ALA A 858 16.64 -30.82 -0.54
C ALA A 858 17.33 -30.78 -1.91
N ALA A 859 18.41 -30.01 -2.05
CA ALA A 859 19.29 -30.18 -3.21
C ALA A 859 20.06 -31.50 -3.06
N PRO A 860 20.19 -32.33 -4.10
CA PRO A 860 21.20 -33.39 -4.14
C PRO A 860 22.59 -32.74 -4.08
N ASP A 861 23.51 -33.35 -3.33
CA ASP A 861 24.91 -32.92 -3.26
C ASP A 861 25.46 -32.67 -4.68
N GLN A 862 25.93 -31.44 -4.94
CA GLN A 862 26.73 -31.18 -6.13
C GLN A 862 28.01 -31.99 -6.00
N GLN A 863 28.06 -33.09 -6.76
CA GLN A 863 29.25 -33.88 -6.96
C GLN A 863 30.29 -32.97 -7.61
N THR A 864 31.29 -32.56 -6.83
CA THR A 864 32.48 -31.89 -7.31
C THR A 864 33.24 -32.83 -8.25
N ASP A 865 33.38 -32.43 -9.51
CA ASP A 865 34.49 -32.82 -10.38
C ASP A 865 35.39 -31.60 -10.64
#